data_AF-A0A6P8FCQ4-F1
#
_entry.id   AF-A0A6P8FCQ4-F1
#
_cell.length_a   1.000
_cell.length_b   1.000
_cell.length_c   1.000
_cell.angle_alpha   90.00
_cell.angle_beta   90.00
_cell.angle_gamma   90.00
#
_symmetry.space_group_name_H-M   'P 1'
#
loop_
_entity.id
_entity.type
_entity.pdbx_description
1 polymer ?
#
loop_
_entity_poly.entity_id
_entity_poly.type
_entity_poly.pdbx_seq_one_letter_code
_entity_poly.pdbx_strand_id
1 'polypeptide(L)'
;MAGCRLSVSILFLIFLIADGSSYISGQRWKSRLQRDRRNVRPNIILILTDDQDIELGSMQAMNKTRKIMVQGGTHFTNAFSTTPMCCPSRSSILTGKYVHNHHTYTNNENCSSPSWQAHHEPHTFAVHLNNSGYRTAFFGKYLNEYNGSYVPPGWREWLALVKNSRFYNYTLCRNGIREKHGEEYPKDYLTDLITNESINYFRMSKKMYPNRPIMMMLSHAAPHGPEDAAPQYSNAFPNASQHITPSYNYAPNPDKHWILRYTGPMKPVHMQFTNMLHRRRLQTLLSVDDSVEKVYNMLVETGELDNTYVIYMSDHGYHIGQFGLVKGKSMPYEFDIRVPFYVRGPNVEAGAINPHIILNIDLAPTLLDMAGVDVPVDMDGKSILKLFETDRPVNRFQVNKSKKVWRDSFLVERGKPMHKMGDGKEVAQEENFLPKYQRVRDLCQRAEYQTPCEQPGQKWQCLEDSTGMMRLFKCKGVAGLFSPRAQGLLASRTANIYSPSALSDNCDCETTPTVKRKKLLTKRKMKARKSVARNRWARSIPLQWDTNQYTLDLEKGYRPVGQKNTSTGPVIGQQEEEEGFSGMGEATTSPSAGNSLSPSTALKVTYRCSILMNDTVSCDGGLYKSLQAWKDHKLHIEHEIETLQTKIKNLREVKGHLKKVRPKECNCNKDMYQPPYKEMFRLKSGRLQSLRLASKDKKQWLLKDQKRRKKLRKLLKRLRNHDTCSMPGLTCFTHDNQHWQTAPFWTMGTFCACTSANNNTYSCLRTINDTHNFIFCEFATGFLEYFDLNTDPYQLINAVSTLDRQALNHMHLQLSKLRGCRGHKQCNQETGVKERSYVKEYRPLHRRKRPKLKKQTSKSMGQIWEGWVG
;
A
#
# COMPACT_ATOMS: atom_id res chain seq x y z
N MET A 1 -9.97 -67.41 -51.31
CA MET A 1 -9.40 -68.42 -50.38
C MET A 1 -7.93 -68.09 -50.18
N ALA A 2 -7.37 -68.27 -48.97
CA ALA A 2 -5.92 -68.21 -48.61
C ALA A 2 -5.09 -66.98 -49.08
N GLY A 3 -3.98 -66.57 -48.46
CA GLY A 3 -3.27 -66.96 -47.22
C GLY A 3 -1.86 -66.35 -47.33
N CYS A 4 -1.34 -65.47 -46.46
CA CYS A 4 -1.19 -65.47 -45.00
C CYS A 4 -0.01 -66.33 -44.49
N ARG A 5 0.79 -65.74 -43.57
CA ARG A 5 2.02 -66.22 -42.87
C ARG A 5 3.35 -65.79 -43.52
N LEU A 6 4.33 -65.12 -42.88
CA LEU A 6 4.66 -64.71 -41.49
C LEU A 6 5.56 -65.68 -40.66
N SER A 7 6.85 -65.29 -40.54
CA SER A 7 7.82 -65.46 -39.41
C SER A 7 9.11 -64.69 -39.81
N VAL A 8 9.88 -63.91 -39.04
CA VAL A 8 10.14 -63.70 -37.59
C VAL A 8 11.36 -64.50 -37.06
N SER A 9 12.20 -63.86 -36.20
CA SER A 9 13.34 -64.39 -35.40
C SER A 9 14.74 -64.50 -36.08
N ILE A 10 15.93 -64.33 -35.44
CA ILE A 10 16.31 -63.92 -34.05
C ILE A 10 17.82 -63.49 -33.86
N LEU A 11 18.11 -62.58 -32.89
CA LEU A 11 19.34 -62.25 -32.09
C LEU A 11 20.79 -61.98 -32.62
N PHE A 12 21.40 -60.93 -32.01
CA PHE A 12 22.80 -60.69 -31.51
C PHE A 12 23.96 -60.41 -32.52
N LEU A 13 24.99 -59.55 -32.31
CA LEU A 13 25.69 -58.86 -31.17
C LEU A 13 26.95 -59.61 -30.61
N ILE A 14 28.13 -59.02 -30.30
CA ILE A 14 28.70 -57.63 -30.33
C ILE A 14 30.24 -57.64 -30.70
N PHE A 15 30.90 -56.48 -30.63
CA PHE A 15 32.36 -56.09 -30.64
C PHE A 15 32.92 -55.63 -32.02
N LEU A 16 33.36 -54.37 -32.27
CA LEU A 16 34.34 -53.43 -31.63
C LEU A 16 35.82 -53.83 -31.95
N ILE A 17 36.79 -52.95 -32.28
CA ILE A 17 36.90 -51.46 -32.23
C ILE A 17 38.00 -50.92 -33.20
N ALA A 18 38.04 -49.59 -33.42
CA ALA A 18 39.14 -48.78 -34.04
C ALA A 18 39.43 -48.96 -35.56
N ASP A 19 39.92 -47.96 -36.31
CA ASP A 19 40.09 -46.53 -36.01
C ASP A 19 39.87 -45.65 -37.27
N GLY A 20 39.58 -44.35 -37.12
CA GLY A 20 39.26 -43.51 -38.29
C GLY A 20 38.99 -42.03 -38.02
N SER A 21 40.06 -41.21 -37.97
CA SER A 21 39.95 -39.76 -37.87
C SER A 21 39.76 -39.09 -39.23
N SER A 22 38.68 -38.29 -39.39
CA SER A 22 38.51 -37.35 -40.50
C SER A 22 37.52 -36.24 -40.14
N TYR A 23 38.03 -35.02 -39.95
CA TYR A 23 37.24 -33.84 -39.59
C TYR A 23 36.46 -33.29 -40.79
N ILE A 24 35.17 -33.65 -40.91
CA ILE A 24 34.26 -32.99 -41.86
C ILE A 24 33.48 -31.88 -41.13
N SER A 25 33.66 -30.64 -41.58
CA SER A 25 32.94 -29.46 -41.08
C SER A 25 31.46 -29.55 -41.43
N GLY A 26 30.63 -29.95 -40.45
CA GLY A 26 29.19 -30.10 -40.60
C GLY A 26 28.45 -28.77 -40.75
N GLN A 27 28.56 -28.12 -41.91
CA GLN A 27 27.67 -27.02 -42.32
C GLN A 27 26.24 -27.56 -42.45
N ARG A 28 25.49 -27.52 -41.34
CA ARG A 28 24.09 -27.96 -41.28
C ARG A 28 23.25 -27.06 -42.19
N TRP A 29 22.88 -27.60 -43.36
CA TRP A 29 22.11 -26.88 -44.38
C TRP A 29 20.81 -26.33 -43.77
N LYS A 30 20.72 -25.01 -43.60
CA LYS A 30 19.47 -24.36 -43.18
C LYS A 30 18.44 -24.55 -44.30
N SER A 31 17.36 -25.28 -44.01
CA SER A 31 16.30 -25.55 -44.97
C SER A 31 15.70 -24.23 -45.50
N ARG A 32 15.58 -24.11 -46.83
CA ARG A 32 15.09 -22.88 -47.49
C ARG A 32 13.68 -22.48 -47.03
N LEU A 33 12.90 -23.43 -46.50
CA LEU A 33 11.58 -23.28 -45.87
C LEU A 33 11.53 -22.27 -44.70
N GLN A 34 12.64 -21.89 -44.07
CA GLN A 34 12.62 -20.87 -43.01
C GLN A 34 12.34 -19.43 -43.50
N ARG A 35 12.31 -19.14 -44.81
CA ARG A 35 12.07 -17.76 -45.30
C ARG A 35 10.60 -17.31 -45.20
N ASP A 36 9.63 -18.19 -45.45
CA ASP A 36 8.21 -17.80 -45.53
C ASP A 36 7.53 -17.54 -44.18
N ARG A 37 8.02 -18.16 -43.08
CA ARG A 37 7.47 -17.94 -41.73
C ARG A 37 7.62 -16.50 -41.21
N ARG A 38 8.34 -15.61 -41.91
CA ARG A 38 8.52 -14.19 -41.53
C ARG A 38 7.22 -13.36 -41.55
N ASN A 39 6.17 -13.83 -42.23
CA ASN A 39 4.89 -13.13 -42.30
C ASN A 39 3.84 -13.65 -41.29
N VAL A 40 4.17 -14.65 -40.47
CA VAL A 40 3.28 -15.17 -39.42
C VAL A 40 3.54 -14.42 -38.12
N ARG A 41 2.49 -13.82 -37.54
CA ARG A 41 2.60 -13.21 -36.21
C ARG A 41 2.76 -14.29 -35.13
N PRO A 42 3.65 -14.11 -34.14
CA PRO A 42 3.92 -15.12 -33.12
C PRO A 42 2.78 -15.21 -32.10
N ASN A 43 2.61 -16.38 -31.50
CA ASN A 43 1.77 -16.54 -30.31
C ASN A 43 2.49 -15.94 -29.09
N ILE A 44 1.75 -15.56 -28.05
CA ILE A 44 2.30 -14.97 -26.84
C ILE A 44 1.65 -15.59 -25.59
N ILE A 45 2.45 -16.18 -24.72
CA ILE A 45 2.03 -16.76 -23.43
C ILE A 45 2.68 -15.95 -22.30
N LEU A 46 1.86 -15.31 -21.48
CA LEU A 46 2.30 -14.62 -20.26
C LEU A 46 1.91 -15.47 -19.05
N ILE A 47 2.90 -16.01 -18.35
CA ILE A 47 2.75 -16.73 -17.09
C ILE A 47 3.08 -15.74 -15.97
N LEU A 48 2.10 -15.47 -15.11
CA LEU A 48 2.19 -14.51 -14.00
C LEU A 48 1.90 -15.23 -12.67
N THR A 49 2.80 -15.10 -11.71
CA THR A 49 2.61 -15.54 -10.31
C THR A 49 2.17 -14.40 -9.40
N ASP A 50 1.76 -14.72 -8.17
CA ASP A 50 1.13 -13.80 -7.22
C ASP A 50 1.87 -13.85 -5.87
N ASP A 51 2.46 -12.74 -5.43
CA ASP A 51 3.33 -12.68 -4.25
C ASP A 51 4.63 -13.54 -4.36
N GLN A 52 5.23 -13.72 -5.54
CA GLN A 52 6.49 -14.49 -5.68
C GLN A 52 7.73 -13.59 -5.59
N ASP A 53 8.55 -13.83 -4.57
CA ASP A 53 9.89 -13.25 -4.36
C ASP A 53 10.96 -13.84 -5.31
N ILE A 54 12.12 -13.17 -5.39
CA ILE A 54 13.35 -13.77 -5.94
C ILE A 54 14.45 -13.90 -4.88
N GLU A 55 14.54 -12.94 -3.95
CA GLU A 55 15.60 -12.86 -2.92
C GLU A 55 15.51 -13.93 -1.83
N LEU A 56 14.31 -14.48 -1.56
CA LEU A 56 14.14 -15.57 -0.57
C LEU A 56 14.28 -16.96 -1.23
N GLY A 57 14.70 -17.00 -2.50
CA GLY A 57 15.06 -18.22 -3.21
C GLY A 57 13.90 -18.97 -3.88
N SER A 58 12.71 -18.37 -4.07
CA SER A 58 11.55 -19.09 -4.63
C SER A 58 11.84 -19.85 -5.94
N MET A 59 12.58 -19.23 -6.87
CA MET A 59 12.99 -19.82 -8.15
C MET A 59 13.99 -20.99 -8.00
N GLN A 60 14.50 -21.29 -6.80
CA GLN A 60 15.36 -22.45 -6.54
C GLN A 60 14.53 -23.73 -6.35
N ALA A 61 13.26 -23.61 -5.95
CA ALA A 61 12.32 -24.72 -5.95
C ALA A 61 11.89 -25.10 -7.38
N MET A 62 11.71 -24.10 -8.24
CA MET A 62 11.16 -24.23 -9.60
C MET A 62 12.21 -24.65 -10.64
N ASN A 63 12.69 -25.89 -10.52
CA ASN A 63 13.79 -26.41 -11.33
C ASN A 63 13.39 -26.73 -12.78
N LYS A 64 12.14 -27.09 -13.07
CA LYS A 64 11.66 -27.34 -14.43
C LYS A 64 11.59 -26.03 -15.21
N THR A 65 10.89 -25.04 -14.66
CA THR A 65 10.75 -23.67 -15.17
C THR A 65 12.10 -23.04 -15.45
N ARG A 66 13.01 -23.09 -14.47
CA ARG A 66 14.37 -22.54 -14.62
C ARG A 66 15.12 -23.17 -15.80
N LYS A 67 15.07 -24.50 -15.95
CA LYS A 67 15.70 -25.21 -17.09
C LYS A 67 15.05 -24.82 -18.42
N ILE A 68 13.73 -24.95 -18.52
CA ILE A 68 12.94 -24.68 -19.74
C ILE A 68 13.15 -23.25 -20.24
N MET A 69 13.11 -22.28 -19.33
CA MET A 69 13.19 -20.85 -19.67
C MET A 69 14.62 -20.39 -19.99
N VAL A 70 15.64 -20.94 -19.31
CA VAL A 70 17.06 -20.59 -19.59
C VAL A 70 17.59 -21.31 -20.83
N GLN A 71 17.31 -22.60 -21.02
CA GLN A 71 17.88 -23.39 -22.13
C GLN A 71 17.43 -22.95 -23.53
N GLY A 72 16.36 -22.14 -23.64
CA GLY A 72 15.87 -21.59 -24.90
C GLY A 72 15.42 -20.14 -24.80
N GLY A 73 15.97 -19.39 -23.84
CA GLY A 73 15.56 -18.01 -23.58
C GLY A 73 16.58 -17.23 -22.75
N THR A 74 16.24 -15.97 -22.49
CA THR A 74 17.06 -14.99 -21.77
C THR A 74 16.48 -14.74 -20.38
N HIS A 75 17.34 -14.73 -19.37
CA HIS A 75 17.02 -14.34 -17.99
C HIS A 75 17.40 -12.88 -17.74
N PHE A 76 16.53 -12.08 -17.14
CA PHE A 76 16.84 -10.71 -16.74
C PHE A 76 17.04 -10.63 -15.22
N THR A 77 18.25 -10.29 -14.77
CA THR A 77 18.58 -10.25 -13.34
C THR A 77 17.95 -9.06 -12.61
N ASN A 78 17.62 -8.02 -13.35
CA ASN A 78 17.27 -6.69 -12.82
C ASN A 78 15.83 -6.34 -13.22
N ALA A 79 14.89 -7.23 -12.87
CA ALA A 79 13.47 -7.05 -13.12
C ALA A 79 12.72 -6.67 -11.83
N PHE A 80 11.82 -5.68 -11.95
CA PHE A 80 11.19 -5.05 -10.80
C PHE A 80 9.70 -4.76 -11.00
N SER A 81 8.96 -4.82 -9.90
CA SER A 81 7.62 -4.25 -9.79
C SER A 81 7.71 -2.79 -9.36
N THR A 82 7.06 -1.90 -10.10
CA THR A 82 6.97 -0.47 -9.76
C THR A 82 6.13 -0.19 -8.52
N THR A 83 5.39 -1.19 -8.02
CA THR A 83 4.62 -1.06 -6.78
C THR A 83 4.41 -2.42 -6.09
N PRO A 84 4.85 -2.62 -4.83
CA PRO A 84 4.81 -3.91 -4.14
C PRO A 84 3.41 -4.26 -3.57
N MET A 85 2.38 -4.22 -4.42
CA MET A 85 0.97 -4.51 -4.08
C MET A 85 0.21 -5.08 -5.28
N CYS A 86 -0.51 -6.20 -5.11
CA CYS A 86 -1.07 -6.97 -6.24
C CYS A 86 -1.93 -6.16 -7.20
N CYS A 87 -3.03 -5.55 -6.74
CA CYS A 87 -3.97 -4.88 -7.65
C CYS A 87 -3.37 -3.62 -8.30
N PRO A 88 -2.62 -2.77 -7.58
CA PRO A 88 -1.80 -1.73 -8.18
C PRO A 88 -0.84 -2.26 -9.27
N SER A 89 0.00 -3.26 -8.98
CA SER A 89 0.97 -3.80 -9.95
C SER A 89 0.29 -4.45 -11.16
N ARG A 90 -0.77 -5.22 -10.94
CA ARG A 90 -1.56 -5.84 -12.02
C ARG A 90 -2.25 -4.80 -12.88
N SER A 91 -2.73 -3.69 -12.31
CA SER A 91 -3.17 -2.52 -13.08
C SER A 91 -2.03 -1.93 -13.93
N SER A 92 -0.81 -1.83 -13.39
CA SER A 92 0.37 -1.36 -14.13
C SER A 92 0.76 -2.31 -15.27
N ILE A 93 0.73 -3.64 -15.06
CA ILE A 93 0.97 -4.67 -16.09
C ILE A 93 -0.08 -4.59 -17.22
N LEU A 94 -1.36 -4.43 -16.87
CA LEU A 94 -2.46 -4.40 -17.84
C LEU A 94 -2.47 -3.14 -18.71
N THR A 95 -2.00 -1.99 -18.18
CA THR A 95 -2.09 -0.68 -18.84
C THR A 95 -0.75 -0.11 -19.30
N GLY A 96 0.38 -0.66 -18.86
CA GLY A 96 1.72 -0.13 -19.13
C GLY A 96 2.04 1.18 -18.41
N LYS A 97 1.35 1.50 -17.30
CA LYS A 97 1.39 2.81 -16.64
C LYS A 97 1.79 2.73 -15.17
N TYR A 98 2.37 3.80 -14.65
CA TYR A 98 2.64 4.01 -13.24
C TYR A 98 1.35 4.25 -12.42
N VAL A 99 1.44 4.03 -11.10
CA VAL A 99 0.29 4.10 -10.18
C VAL A 99 -0.25 5.53 -10.07
N HIS A 100 0.62 6.54 -10.13
CA HIS A 100 0.20 7.95 -10.20
C HIS A 100 -0.54 8.31 -11.49
N ASN A 101 -0.49 7.48 -12.55
CA ASN A 101 -1.18 7.69 -13.82
C ASN A 101 -2.45 6.84 -14.03
N HIS A 102 -2.55 5.64 -13.41
CA HIS A 102 -3.79 4.83 -13.43
C HIS A 102 -4.59 4.85 -12.11
N HIS A 103 -4.09 5.54 -11.08
CA HIS A 103 -4.79 5.85 -9.82
C HIS A 103 -5.34 4.65 -9.02
N THR A 104 -4.82 3.43 -9.24
CA THR A 104 -5.18 2.21 -8.47
C THR A 104 -4.20 2.05 -7.32
N TYR A 105 -4.39 2.79 -6.22
CA TYR A 105 -3.39 2.89 -5.14
C TYR A 105 -3.39 1.73 -4.12
N THR A 106 -4.43 0.89 -4.07
CA THR A 106 -4.53 -0.22 -3.07
C THR A 106 -5.35 -1.39 -3.60
N ASN A 107 -5.29 -2.54 -2.92
CA ASN A 107 -6.10 -3.72 -3.26
C ASN A 107 -7.62 -3.57 -2.98
N ASN A 108 -8.05 -2.59 -2.19
CA ASN A 108 -9.45 -2.44 -1.74
C ASN A 108 -10.15 -1.15 -2.24
N GLU A 109 -9.37 -0.18 -2.74
CA GLU A 109 -9.88 1.12 -3.22
C GLU A 109 -9.41 1.34 -4.66
N ASN A 110 -10.33 1.73 -5.53
CA ASN A 110 -10.22 1.83 -7.00
C ASN A 110 -9.97 0.52 -7.76
N CYS A 111 -9.36 -0.50 -7.14
CA CYS A 111 -9.24 -1.86 -7.67
C CYS A 111 -10.58 -2.38 -8.23
N SER A 112 -10.59 -2.85 -9.49
CA SER A 112 -11.76 -3.34 -10.24
C SER A 112 -13.01 -2.43 -10.21
N SER A 113 -12.86 -1.15 -9.85
CA SER A 113 -14.01 -0.26 -9.62
C SER A 113 -14.74 0.12 -10.92
N PRO A 114 -15.98 0.61 -10.86
CA PRO A 114 -16.67 1.14 -12.05
C PRO A 114 -15.91 2.27 -12.75
N SER A 115 -15.02 2.99 -12.04
CA SER A 115 -14.13 3.98 -12.66
C SER A 115 -13.00 3.32 -13.45
N TRP A 116 -12.43 2.24 -12.94
CA TRP A 116 -11.42 1.43 -13.62
C TRP A 116 -12.00 0.76 -14.88
N GLN A 117 -13.18 0.15 -14.75
CA GLN A 117 -13.95 -0.46 -15.85
C GLN A 117 -14.25 0.53 -16.99
N ALA A 118 -14.59 1.78 -16.66
CA ALA A 118 -14.93 2.79 -17.66
C ALA A 118 -13.72 3.46 -18.34
N HIS A 119 -12.59 3.63 -17.64
CA HIS A 119 -11.47 4.46 -18.13
C HIS A 119 -10.20 3.66 -18.47
N HIS A 120 -9.94 2.54 -17.79
CA HIS A 120 -8.67 1.82 -17.91
C HIS A 120 -8.80 0.48 -18.61
N GLU A 121 -9.83 -0.33 -18.32
CA GLU A 121 -10.03 -1.63 -18.99
C GLU A 121 -10.11 -1.54 -20.52
N PRO A 122 -10.80 -0.55 -21.14
CA PRO A 122 -10.83 -0.38 -22.60
C PRO A 122 -9.47 -0.03 -23.23
N HIS A 123 -8.49 0.37 -22.44
CA HIS A 123 -7.15 0.79 -22.86
C HIS A 123 -6.05 -0.16 -22.34
N THR A 124 -6.41 -1.42 -22.08
CA THR A 124 -5.45 -2.47 -21.69
C THR A 124 -4.86 -3.16 -22.92
N PHE A 125 -3.65 -3.73 -22.79
CA PHE A 125 -2.99 -4.42 -23.90
C PHE A 125 -3.88 -5.49 -24.55
N ALA A 126 -4.75 -6.15 -23.77
CA ALA A 126 -5.66 -7.19 -24.26
C ALA A 126 -6.67 -6.66 -25.29
N VAL A 127 -7.19 -5.43 -25.09
CA VAL A 127 -8.09 -4.78 -26.05
C VAL A 127 -7.34 -4.48 -27.34
N HIS A 128 -6.16 -3.88 -27.25
CA HIS A 128 -5.32 -3.58 -28.42
C HIS A 128 -4.95 -4.85 -29.21
N LEU A 129 -4.58 -5.95 -28.55
CA LEU A 129 -4.28 -7.24 -29.19
C LEU A 129 -5.51 -7.90 -29.82
N ASN A 130 -6.64 -7.95 -29.12
CA ASN A 130 -7.87 -8.51 -29.69
C ASN A 130 -8.33 -7.73 -30.93
N ASN A 131 -8.22 -6.40 -30.89
CA ASN A 131 -8.55 -5.52 -32.01
C ASN A 131 -7.57 -5.70 -33.20
N SER A 132 -6.30 -6.01 -32.94
CA SER A 132 -5.32 -6.34 -34.00
C SER A 132 -5.53 -7.72 -34.63
N GLY A 133 -6.46 -8.53 -34.08
CA GLY A 133 -6.90 -9.81 -34.63
C GLY A 133 -6.39 -11.06 -33.91
N TYR A 134 -5.70 -10.91 -32.77
CA TYR A 134 -5.31 -12.04 -31.90
C TYR A 134 -6.54 -12.74 -31.29
N ARG A 135 -6.37 -14.02 -30.95
CA ARG A 135 -7.28 -14.74 -30.06
C ARG A 135 -6.77 -14.64 -28.63
N THR A 136 -7.41 -13.79 -27.82
CA THR A 136 -7.02 -13.46 -26.45
C THR A 136 -7.73 -14.33 -25.41
N ALA A 137 -6.99 -14.85 -24.43
CA ALA A 137 -7.51 -15.71 -23.37
C ALA A 137 -6.90 -15.40 -21.99
N PHE A 138 -7.71 -15.45 -20.93
CA PHE A 138 -7.27 -15.17 -19.56
C PHE A 138 -7.71 -16.28 -18.59
N PHE A 139 -6.77 -16.78 -17.78
CA PHE A 139 -7.00 -17.84 -16.80
C PHE A 139 -6.42 -17.44 -15.44
N GLY A 140 -7.20 -17.56 -14.35
CA GLY A 140 -6.72 -17.35 -12.97
C GLY A 140 -7.04 -15.97 -12.37
N LYS A 141 -6.13 -15.39 -11.58
CA LYS A 141 -6.40 -14.18 -10.77
C LYS A 141 -6.34 -12.88 -11.59
N TYR A 142 -7.47 -12.23 -11.83
CA TYR A 142 -7.48 -10.89 -12.46
C TYR A 142 -7.04 -9.78 -11.48
N LEU A 143 -7.96 -9.27 -10.66
CA LEU A 143 -7.78 -8.14 -9.75
C LEU A 143 -8.63 -8.35 -8.47
N ASN A 144 -8.12 -7.94 -7.30
CA ASN A 144 -8.64 -8.35 -5.98
C ASN A 144 -10.14 -8.10 -5.69
N GLU A 145 -10.75 -7.06 -6.26
CA GLU A 145 -12.17 -6.73 -6.08
C GLU A 145 -13.02 -7.07 -7.32
N TYR A 146 -12.49 -7.89 -8.25
CA TYR A 146 -13.27 -8.40 -9.38
C TYR A 146 -14.42 -9.30 -8.90
N ASN A 147 -15.62 -9.01 -9.39
CA ASN A 147 -16.88 -9.52 -8.82
C ASN A 147 -17.51 -10.68 -9.59
N GLY A 148 -16.99 -11.04 -10.77
CA GLY A 148 -17.58 -12.06 -11.63
C GLY A 148 -18.97 -11.70 -12.16
N SER A 149 -19.23 -10.43 -12.50
CA SER A 149 -20.51 -10.00 -13.10
C SER A 149 -20.43 -9.57 -14.57
N TYR A 150 -19.24 -9.61 -15.17
CA TYR A 150 -18.96 -9.24 -16.56
C TYR A 150 -17.60 -9.81 -16.97
N VAL A 151 -17.37 -9.97 -18.27
CA VAL A 151 -16.03 -10.23 -18.84
C VAL A 151 -15.40 -8.87 -19.19
N PRO A 152 -14.19 -8.53 -18.70
CA PRO A 152 -13.50 -7.31 -19.11
C PRO A 152 -13.24 -7.28 -20.63
N PRO A 153 -13.28 -6.10 -21.27
CA PRO A 153 -13.08 -5.99 -22.70
C PRO A 153 -11.70 -6.51 -23.14
N GLY A 154 -11.62 -7.02 -24.37
CA GLY A 154 -10.37 -7.49 -24.97
C GLY A 154 -10.04 -8.96 -24.74
N TRP A 155 -10.85 -9.72 -24.01
CA TRP A 155 -10.70 -11.17 -23.83
C TRP A 155 -11.80 -11.94 -24.57
N ARG A 156 -11.44 -13.02 -25.28
CA ARG A 156 -12.39 -13.92 -25.95
C ARG A 156 -12.70 -15.16 -25.12
N GLU A 157 -11.72 -15.64 -24.37
CA GLU A 157 -11.87 -16.69 -23.37
C GLU A 157 -11.51 -16.10 -22.00
N TRP A 158 -12.35 -16.36 -21.01
CA TRP A 158 -12.25 -15.74 -19.70
C TRP A 158 -12.60 -16.75 -18.62
N LEU A 159 -11.60 -17.13 -17.81
CA LEU A 159 -11.75 -18.04 -16.68
C LEU A 159 -11.09 -17.42 -15.44
N ALA A 160 -11.72 -16.39 -14.88
CA ALA A 160 -11.10 -15.56 -13.84
C ALA A 160 -11.64 -15.81 -12.42
N LEU A 161 -10.75 -15.82 -11.45
CA LEU A 161 -11.04 -15.96 -10.03
C LEU A 161 -11.84 -14.76 -9.49
N VAL A 162 -12.95 -15.02 -8.80
CA VAL A 162 -13.79 -13.99 -8.19
C VAL A 162 -13.22 -13.59 -6.82
N LYS A 163 -12.82 -12.32 -6.69
CA LYS A 163 -12.17 -11.67 -5.53
C LYS A 163 -10.71 -12.10 -5.29
N ASN A 164 -10.40 -12.67 -4.13
CA ASN A 164 -9.04 -12.90 -3.64
C ASN A 164 -8.51 -14.29 -3.98
N SER A 165 -7.18 -14.41 -4.06
CA SER A 165 -6.41 -15.65 -4.23
C SER A 165 -6.86 -16.75 -3.27
N ARG A 166 -7.07 -17.96 -3.80
CA ARG A 166 -7.43 -19.22 -3.12
C ARG A 166 -7.01 -20.40 -3.99
N PHE A 167 -6.76 -21.57 -3.38
CA PHE A 167 -6.50 -22.82 -4.08
C PHE A 167 -7.70 -23.78 -4.13
N TYR A 168 -8.61 -23.65 -3.15
CA TYR A 168 -9.85 -24.43 -2.97
C TYR A 168 -10.99 -23.48 -2.53
N ASN A 169 -12.23 -23.96 -2.49
CA ASN A 169 -13.41 -23.22 -2.02
C ASN A 169 -13.58 -21.83 -2.68
N TYR A 170 -13.50 -21.77 -4.00
CA TYR A 170 -13.56 -20.51 -4.75
C TYR A 170 -14.73 -20.46 -5.75
N THR A 171 -14.80 -19.35 -6.48
CA THR A 171 -15.75 -19.16 -7.56
C THR A 171 -14.99 -18.59 -8.74
N LEU A 172 -15.11 -19.21 -9.91
CA LEU A 172 -14.61 -18.69 -11.18
C LEU A 172 -15.72 -17.95 -11.90
N CYS A 173 -15.34 -17.03 -12.78
CA CYS A 173 -16.20 -16.52 -13.81
C CYS A 173 -15.73 -17.07 -15.16
N ARG A 174 -16.46 -18.04 -15.71
CA ARG A 174 -16.27 -18.61 -17.05
C ARG A 174 -17.15 -17.85 -18.04
N ASN A 175 -16.55 -17.03 -18.89
CA ASN A 175 -17.22 -16.26 -19.95
C ASN A 175 -18.49 -15.50 -19.51
N GLY A 176 -18.52 -15.01 -18.25
CA GLY A 176 -19.63 -14.28 -17.65
C GLY A 176 -20.53 -15.10 -16.70
N ILE A 177 -20.51 -16.44 -16.81
CA ILE A 177 -21.18 -17.37 -15.91
C ILE A 177 -20.31 -17.56 -14.65
N ARG A 178 -20.91 -17.83 -13.48
CA ARG A 178 -20.16 -18.10 -12.24
C ARG A 178 -20.25 -19.57 -11.83
N GLU A 179 -19.08 -20.20 -11.72
CA GLU A 179 -18.91 -21.61 -11.37
C GLU A 179 -18.28 -21.71 -9.98
N LYS A 180 -18.81 -22.57 -9.09
CA LYS A 180 -18.31 -22.75 -7.72
C LYS A 180 -17.53 -24.06 -7.63
N HIS A 181 -16.31 -23.97 -7.10
CA HIS A 181 -15.42 -25.10 -6.85
C HIS A 181 -15.36 -25.46 -5.36
N GLY A 182 -15.12 -26.74 -5.09
CA GLY A 182 -15.04 -27.34 -3.76
C GLY A 182 -13.60 -27.52 -3.27
N GLU A 183 -13.32 -28.71 -2.76
CA GLU A 183 -12.05 -29.12 -2.13
C GLU A 183 -11.44 -30.38 -2.79
N GLU A 184 -12.07 -30.94 -3.83
CA GLU A 184 -11.66 -32.23 -4.40
C GLU A 184 -10.45 -32.06 -5.31
N TYR A 185 -9.24 -32.31 -4.79
CA TYR A 185 -7.96 -31.99 -5.44
C TYR A 185 -7.89 -32.22 -6.98
N PRO A 186 -8.23 -33.41 -7.53
CA PRO A 186 -8.11 -33.65 -8.98
C PRO A 186 -9.04 -32.82 -9.87
N LYS A 187 -10.06 -32.17 -9.30
CA LYS A 187 -11.07 -31.36 -10.01
C LYS A 187 -11.00 -29.88 -9.64
N ASP A 188 -10.77 -29.58 -8.36
CA ASP A 188 -10.91 -28.24 -7.79
C ASP A 188 -9.58 -27.50 -7.57
N TYR A 189 -8.40 -28.14 -7.69
CA TYR A 189 -7.16 -27.41 -7.43
C TYR A 189 -6.88 -26.32 -8.49
N LEU A 190 -6.94 -25.05 -8.07
CA LEU A 190 -7.00 -23.92 -9.01
C LEU A 190 -5.85 -23.93 -10.03
N THR A 191 -4.61 -24.20 -9.61
CA THR A 191 -3.43 -24.19 -10.47
C THR A 191 -3.53 -25.20 -11.61
N ASP A 192 -3.96 -26.44 -11.31
CA ASP A 192 -4.08 -27.49 -12.32
C ASP A 192 -5.29 -27.25 -13.23
N LEU A 193 -6.41 -26.77 -12.68
CA LEU A 193 -7.60 -26.39 -13.45
C LEU A 193 -7.25 -25.33 -14.51
N ILE A 194 -6.63 -24.20 -14.12
CA ILE A 194 -6.28 -23.14 -15.08
C ILE A 194 -5.22 -23.58 -16.09
N THR A 195 -4.32 -24.49 -15.70
CA THR A 195 -3.32 -25.08 -16.61
C THR A 195 -4.01 -25.90 -17.69
N ASN A 196 -4.83 -26.86 -17.29
CA ASN A 196 -5.51 -27.80 -18.18
C ASN A 196 -6.44 -27.06 -19.15
N GLU A 197 -7.22 -26.11 -18.65
CA GLU A 197 -8.13 -25.31 -19.49
C GLU A 197 -7.40 -24.40 -20.48
N SER A 198 -6.23 -23.86 -20.11
CA SER A 198 -5.40 -23.08 -21.03
C SER A 198 -4.80 -23.94 -22.17
N ILE A 199 -4.42 -25.19 -21.87
CA ILE A 199 -3.92 -26.19 -22.83
C ILE A 199 -5.05 -26.65 -23.77
N ASN A 200 -6.23 -26.93 -23.20
CA ASN A 200 -7.45 -27.24 -23.95
C ASN A 200 -7.80 -26.10 -24.93
N TYR A 201 -7.78 -24.85 -24.44
CA TYR A 201 -8.02 -23.67 -25.26
C TYR A 201 -6.99 -23.53 -26.40
N PHE A 202 -5.69 -23.66 -26.12
CA PHE A 202 -4.66 -23.51 -27.15
C PHE A 202 -4.81 -24.56 -28.25
N ARG A 203 -4.93 -25.85 -27.87
CA ARG A 203 -5.14 -26.97 -28.81
C ARG A 203 -6.41 -26.78 -29.65
N MET A 204 -7.54 -26.42 -29.02
CA MET A 204 -8.80 -26.16 -29.74
C MET A 204 -8.71 -24.94 -30.66
N SER A 205 -8.09 -23.86 -30.19
CA SER A 205 -7.91 -22.61 -30.93
C SER A 205 -7.02 -22.80 -32.16
N LYS A 206 -5.93 -23.57 -32.06
CA LYS A 206 -5.08 -23.93 -33.22
C LYS A 206 -5.78 -24.89 -34.17
N LYS A 207 -6.54 -25.88 -33.68
CA LYS A 207 -7.35 -26.78 -34.53
C LYS A 207 -8.41 -26.02 -35.35
N MET A 208 -9.06 -25.01 -34.75
CA MET A 208 -10.12 -24.24 -35.40
C MET A 208 -9.59 -23.07 -36.25
N TYR A 209 -8.46 -22.47 -35.87
CA TYR A 209 -7.88 -21.31 -36.56
C TYR A 209 -6.34 -21.38 -36.61
N PRO A 210 -5.73 -22.26 -37.43
CA PRO A 210 -4.27 -22.46 -37.45
C PRO A 210 -3.46 -21.16 -37.60
N ASN A 211 -3.91 -20.30 -38.53
CA ASN A 211 -3.23 -19.05 -38.90
C ASN A 211 -3.57 -17.85 -37.99
N ARG A 212 -4.40 -18.02 -36.95
CA ARG A 212 -4.67 -16.94 -35.97
C ARG A 212 -3.66 -17.03 -34.83
N PRO A 213 -2.92 -15.95 -34.51
CA PRO A 213 -2.03 -15.96 -33.38
C PRO A 213 -2.84 -15.90 -32.08
N ILE A 214 -2.36 -16.62 -31.06
CA ILE A 214 -2.98 -16.70 -29.73
C ILE A 214 -2.22 -15.79 -28.78
N MET A 215 -2.93 -15.03 -27.94
CA MET A 215 -2.34 -14.45 -26.73
C MET A 215 -3.08 -15.03 -25.52
N MET A 216 -2.36 -15.60 -24.57
CA MET A 216 -2.94 -16.17 -23.36
C MET A 216 -2.18 -15.74 -22.11
N MET A 217 -2.93 -15.44 -21.05
CA MET A 217 -2.38 -15.04 -19.75
C MET A 217 -2.79 -16.06 -18.69
N LEU A 218 -1.81 -16.77 -18.13
CA LEU A 218 -1.98 -17.69 -17.00
C LEU A 218 -1.56 -16.94 -15.74
N SER A 219 -2.53 -16.41 -15.01
CA SER A 219 -2.28 -15.73 -13.74
C SER A 219 -2.52 -16.67 -12.57
N HIS A 220 -1.49 -17.44 -12.20
CA HIS A 220 -1.51 -18.32 -11.03
C HIS A 220 -1.75 -17.53 -9.74
N ALA A 221 -2.39 -18.18 -8.77
CA ALA A 221 -2.59 -17.62 -7.42
C ALA A 221 -1.43 -17.95 -6.45
N ALA A 222 -0.51 -18.84 -6.83
CA ALA A 222 0.66 -19.16 -6.02
C ALA A 222 1.77 -18.11 -6.17
N PRO A 223 2.58 -17.88 -5.12
CA PRO A 223 2.49 -18.42 -3.76
C PRO A 223 1.73 -17.51 -2.74
N HIS A 224 0.67 -16.82 -3.15
CA HIS A 224 -0.18 -16.01 -2.24
C HIS A 224 -1.04 -16.90 -1.32
N GLY A 225 -1.18 -16.51 -0.05
CA GLY A 225 -1.95 -17.25 0.94
C GLY A 225 -3.48 -17.27 0.75
N PRO A 226 -4.22 -18.23 1.33
CA PRO A 226 -3.73 -19.31 2.20
C PRO A 226 -2.89 -20.32 1.42
N GLU A 227 -1.77 -20.70 1.99
CA GLU A 227 -0.67 -21.37 1.29
C GLU A 227 -0.92 -22.90 1.23
N ASP A 228 -1.98 -23.29 0.53
CA ASP A 228 -2.44 -24.68 0.39
C ASP A 228 -1.88 -25.34 -0.88
N ALA A 229 -0.86 -26.17 -0.70
CA ALA A 229 -0.21 -26.92 -1.79
C ALA A 229 -1.04 -28.13 -2.25
N ALA A 230 -0.74 -28.62 -3.47
CA ALA A 230 -1.23 -29.90 -3.94
C ALA A 230 -0.75 -31.06 -3.03
N PRO A 231 -1.55 -32.11 -2.77
CA PRO A 231 -1.24 -33.13 -1.77
C PRO A 231 0.13 -33.81 -1.95
N GLN A 232 0.56 -34.08 -3.18
CA GLN A 232 1.86 -34.67 -3.49
C GLN A 232 3.07 -33.80 -3.08
N TYR A 233 2.86 -32.50 -2.84
CA TYR A 233 3.91 -31.55 -2.44
C TYR A 233 3.88 -31.17 -0.96
N SER A 234 2.90 -31.66 -0.19
CA SER A 234 2.76 -31.42 1.26
C SER A 234 4.01 -31.73 2.10
N ASN A 235 4.81 -32.71 1.67
CA ASN A 235 6.04 -33.14 2.35
C ASN A 235 7.33 -32.56 1.75
N ALA A 236 7.25 -31.76 0.68
CA ALA A 236 8.45 -31.21 0.03
C ALA A 236 9.11 -30.11 0.89
N PHE A 237 10.42 -29.91 0.69
CA PHE A 237 11.22 -28.85 1.33
C PHE A 237 11.24 -28.82 2.88
N PRO A 238 11.44 -29.95 3.59
CA PRO A 238 11.45 -29.97 5.06
C PRO A 238 12.46 -28.97 5.65
N ASN A 239 13.66 -28.88 5.07
CA ASN A 239 14.78 -28.08 5.59
C ASN A 239 14.98 -26.75 4.84
N ALA A 240 13.92 -26.16 4.27
CA ALA A 240 14.02 -24.88 3.55
C ALA A 240 14.21 -23.68 4.48
N SER A 241 15.41 -23.11 4.46
CA SER A 241 15.86 -21.98 5.29
C SER A 241 16.27 -20.75 4.47
N GLN A 242 16.06 -20.73 3.14
CA GLN A 242 16.58 -19.69 2.22
C GLN A 242 16.08 -18.27 2.55
N HIS A 243 14.94 -18.12 3.22
CA HIS A 243 14.43 -16.84 3.70
C HIS A 243 15.19 -16.27 4.92
N ILE A 244 16.09 -17.03 5.54
CA ILE A 244 16.91 -16.58 6.68
C ILE A 244 18.13 -15.83 6.14
N THR A 245 17.90 -14.60 5.70
CA THR A 245 18.91 -13.63 5.26
C THR A 245 19.51 -12.86 6.46
N PRO A 246 20.62 -12.11 6.31
CA PRO A 246 21.10 -11.21 7.38
C PRO A 246 20.11 -10.12 7.84
N SER A 247 19.06 -9.84 7.04
CA SER A 247 17.95 -8.97 7.43
C SER A 247 16.80 -9.70 8.14
N TYR A 248 16.81 -11.04 8.21
CA TYR A 248 15.82 -11.83 8.93
C TYR A 248 15.90 -11.58 10.43
N ASN A 249 14.76 -11.26 11.04
CA ASN A 249 14.64 -10.88 12.46
C ASN A 249 15.50 -9.68 12.91
N TYR A 250 16.04 -8.89 11.98
CA TYR A 250 16.84 -7.70 12.29
C TYR A 250 15.93 -6.56 12.77
N ALA A 251 15.63 -6.50 14.06
CA ALA A 251 14.69 -5.55 14.67
C ALA A 251 15.02 -5.28 16.16
N PRO A 252 14.73 -4.08 16.70
CA PRO A 252 14.05 -2.95 16.06
C PRO A 252 14.95 -2.10 15.16
N ASN A 253 14.35 -1.31 14.25
CA ASN A 253 15.08 -0.48 13.28
C ASN A 253 14.77 1.02 13.49
N PRO A 254 15.47 1.73 14.39
CA PRO A 254 15.25 3.16 14.60
C PRO A 254 15.68 4.01 13.40
N ASP A 255 16.63 3.51 12.60
CA ASP A 255 17.19 4.14 11.40
C ASP A 255 16.27 4.06 10.16
N LYS A 256 15.13 3.37 10.26
CA LYS A 256 14.19 3.15 9.14
C LYS A 256 12.84 3.82 9.40
N HIS A 257 11.95 3.74 8.42
CA HIS A 257 10.63 4.34 8.47
C HIS A 257 9.76 3.76 9.59
N TRP A 258 8.74 4.54 9.99
CA TRP A 258 7.95 4.35 11.20
C TRP A 258 7.47 2.92 11.50
N ILE A 259 7.06 2.13 10.49
CA ILE A 259 6.62 0.73 10.70
C ILE A 259 7.74 -0.12 11.33
N LEU A 260 8.98 0.02 10.84
CA LEU A 260 10.12 -0.76 11.34
C LEU A 260 10.71 -0.24 12.66
N ARG A 261 10.33 0.97 13.08
CA ARG A 261 10.58 1.48 14.44
C ARG A 261 9.67 0.82 15.48
N TYR A 262 8.41 0.57 15.12
CA TYR A 262 7.43 -0.14 15.96
C TYR A 262 7.52 -1.67 15.84
N THR A 263 8.21 -2.19 14.83
CA THR A 263 8.46 -3.63 14.68
C THR A 263 9.61 -4.04 15.60
N GLY A 264 9.28 -4.77 16.66
CA GLY A 264 10.26 -5.41 17.54
C GLY A 264 10.72 -6.78 17.02
N PRO A 265 11.68 -7.43 17.72
CA PRO A 265 12.13 -8.77 17.37
C PRO A 265 10.99 -9.80 17.41
N MET A 266 11.07 -10.79 16.52
CA MET A 266 10.11 -11.87 16.39
C MET A 266 10.13 -12.80 17.61
N LYS A 267 8.94 -13.19 18.05
CA LYS A 267 8.76 -14.23 19.08
C LYS A 267 9.10 -15.61 18.49
N PRO A 268 9.46 -16.63 19.29
CA PRO A 268 9.72 -17.99 18.79
C PRO A 268 8.57 -18.57 17.95
N VAL A 269 7.32 -18.31 18.33
CA VAL A 269 6.12 -18.69 17.56
C VAL A 269 6.06 -18.03 16.17
N HIS A 270 6.53 -16.79 16.03
CA HIS A 270 6.63 -16.13 14.73
C HIS A 270 7.75 -16.76 13.88
N MET A 271 8.88 -17.15 14.48
CA MET A 271 10.00 -17.79 13.79
C MET A 271 9.67 -19.22 13.31
N GLN A 272 8.87 -19.95 14.07
CA GLN A 272 8.38 -21.27 13.67
C GLN A 272 7.32 -21.13 12.56
N PHE A 273 6.47 -20.10 12.64
CA PHE A 273 5.55 -19.75 11.57
C PHE A 273 6.25 -19.33 10.27
N THR A 274 7.28 -18.48 10.30
CA THR A 274 8.03 -18.06 9.09
C THR A 274 8.67 -19.24 8.37
N ASN A 275 9.33 -20.13 9.12
CA ASN A 275 9.89 -21.38 8.57
C ASN A 275 8.83 -22.23 7.87
N MET A 276 7.67 -22.41 8.50
CA MET A 276 6.57 -23.22 7.96
C MET A 276 5.89 -22.55 6.75
N LEU A 277 5.70 -21.22 6.81
CA LEU A 277 5.17 -20.41 5.72
C LEU A 277 6.08 -20.45 4.48
N HIS A 278 7.40 -20.29 4.66
CA HIS A 278 8.37 -20.37 3.58
C HIS A 278 8.30 -21.72 2.88
N ARG A 279 8.33 -22.82 3.64
CA ARG A 279 8.12 -24.18 3.11
C ARG A 279 6.84 -24.26 2.28
N ARG A 280 5.69 -23.90 2.84
CA ARG A 280 4.38 -24.01 2.16
C ARG A 280 4.29 -23.16 0.89
N ARG A 281 4.89 -21.96 0.88
CA ARG A 281 5.02 -21.14 -0.34
C ARG A 281 5.80 -21.88 -1.43
N LEU A 282 6.97 -22.46 -1.12
CA LEU A 282 7.73 -23.27 -2.09
C LEU A 282 6.95 -24.49 -2.58
N GLN A 283 6.16 -25.13 -1.71
CA GLN A 283 5.31 -26.27 -2.09
C GLN A 283 4.22 -25.87 -3.10
N THR A 284 3.55 -24.72 -2.93
CA THR A 284 2.56 -24.21 -3.91
C THR A 284 3.17 -23.85 -5.27
N LEU A 285 4.47 -23.53 -5.31
CA LEU A 285 5.17 -23.23 -6.56
C LEU A 285 5.49 -24.48 -7.40
N LEU A 286 5.57 -25.67 -6.80
CA LEU A 286 5.84 -26.90 -7.56
C LEU A 286 4.72 -27.22 -8.57
N SER A 287 3.46 -26.97 -8.22
CA SER A 287 2.35 -27.08 -9.18
C SER A 287 2.41 -26.02 -10.31
N VAL A 288 3.08 -24.89 -10.09
CA VAL A 288 3.36 -23.92 -11.17
C VAL A 288 4.57 -24.39 -12.00
N ASP A 289 5.54 -25.09 -11.40
CA ASP A 289 6.68 -25.69 -12.11
C ASP A 289 6.20 -26.79 -13.07
N ASP A 290 5.25 -27.62 -12.63
CA ASP A 290 4.48 -28.54 -13.47
C ASP A 290 3.66 -27.81 -14.54
N SER A 291 3.04 -26.67 -14.22
CA SER A 291 2.26 -25.90 -15.19
C SER A 291 3.13 -25.41 -16.35
N VAL A 292 4.32 -24.87 -16.07
CA VAL A 292 5.25 -24.42 -17.10
C VAL A 292 5.71 -25.60 -17.96
N GLU A 293 5.99 -26.76 -17.35
CA GLU A 293 6.34 -27.99 -18.07
C GLU A 293 5.21 -28.50 -18.97
N LYS A 294 3.97 -28.56 -18.46
CA LYS A 294 2.77 -28.96 -19.23
C LYS A 294 2.52 -28.01 -20.42
N VAL A 295 2.64 -26.70 -20.24
CA VAL A 295 2.51 -25.70 -21.32
C VAL A 295 3.66 -25.80 -22.33
N TYR A 296 4.90 -26.00 -21.86
CA TYR A 296 6.06 -26.21 -22.73
C TYR A 296 5.90 -27.46 -23.61
N ASN A 297 5.53 -28.59 -23.01
CA ASN A 297 5.32 -29.84 -23.73
C ASN A 297 4.19 -29.72 -24.76
N MET A 298 3.09 -29.02 -24.42
CA MET A 298 2.02 -28.70 -25.37
C MET A 298 2.53 -27.89 -26.58
N LEU A 299 3.46 -26.93 -26.39
CA LEU A 299 4.07 -26.17 -27.49
C LEU A 299 5.04 -27.02 -28.35
N VAL A 300 5.70 -28.02 -27.75
CA VAL A 300 6.52 -29.01 -28.47
C VAL A 300 5.63 -29.91 -29.32
N GLU A 301 4.60 -30.53 -28.72
CA GLU A 301 3.64 -31.42 -29.38
C GLU A 301 2.92 -30.76 -30.56
N THR A 302 2.57 -29.47 -30.43
CA THR A 302 1.87 -28.70 -31.48
C THR A 302 2.80 -28.09 -32.52
N GLY A 303 4.13 -28.16 -32.34
CA GLY A 303 5.11 -27.56 -33.26
C GLY A 303 5.11 -26.02 -33.29
N GLU A 304 4.48 -25.38 -32.30
CA GLU A 304 4.32 -23.92 -32.20
C GLU A 304 5.39 -23.26 -31.31
N LEU A 305 6.26 -24.04 -30.64
CA LEU A 305 7.31 -23.54 -29.73
C LEU A 305 8.20 -22.46 -30.37
N ASP A 306 8.70 -22.68 -31.58
CA ASP A 306 9.55 -21.72 -32.31
C ASP A 306 8.83 -20.42 -32.68
N ASN A 307 7.50 -20.45 -32.72
CA ASN A 307 6.61 -19.34 -33.10
C ASN A 307 5.90 -18.71 -31.88
N THR A 308 6.33 -19.04 -30.66
CA THR A 308 5.66 -18.62 -29.43
C THR A 308 6.63 -17.93 -28.49
N TYR A 309 6.32 -16.68 -28.12
CA TYR A 309 6.93 -16.06 -26.96
C TYR A 309 6.30 -16.62 -25.69
N VAL A 310 7.13 -17.10 -24.76
CA VAL A 310 6.75 -17.44 -23.39
C VAL A 310 7.45 -16.46 -22.47
N ILE A 311 6.69 -15.77 -21.63
CA ILE A 311 7.17 -14.80 -20.64
C ILE A 311 6.76 -15.30 -19.27
N TYR A 312 7.69 -15.36 -18.32
CA TYR A 312 7.44 -15.74 -16.93
C TYR A 312 7.83 -14.59 -16.00
N MET A 313 6.91 -14.15 -15.14
CA MET A 313 7.07 -13.03 -14.21
C MET A 313 6.23 -13.18 -12.93
N SER A 314 6.57 -12.45 -11.86
CA SER A 314 5.73 -12.24 -10.66
C SER A 314 5.12 -10.83 -10.63
N ASP A 315 3.94 -10.64 -10.02
CA ASP A 315 3.34 -9.31 -9.88
C ASP A 315 4.10 -8.40 -8.89
N HIS A 316 4.69 -8.95 -7.83
CA HIS A 316 5.71 -8.33 -6.98
C HIS A 316 6.37 -9.38 -6.05
N GLY A 317 7.38 -8.97 -5.28
CA GLY A 317 8.06 -9.82 -4.30
C GLY A 317 7.27 -10.04 -2.99
N TYR A 318 7.95 -10.49 -1.95
CA TYR A 318 7.36 -10.83 -0.64
C TYR A 318 8.42 -10.90 0.47
N HIS A 319 8.00 -10.70 1.73
CA HIS A 319 8.85 -10.89 2.91
C HIS A 319 8.30 -11.88 3.94
N ILE A 320 9.23 -12.58 4.57
CA ILE A 320 9.05 -13.63 5.57
C ILE A 320 10.09 -13.40 6.68
N GLY A 321 9.78 -12.53 7.63
CA GLY A 321 10.63 -12.23 8.79
C GLY A 321 11.70 -11.16 8.61
N GLN A 322 11.92 -10.63 7.39
CA GLN A 322 12.85 -9.51 7.15
C GLN A 322 12.46 -8.29 7.99
N PHE A 323 13.44 -7.67 8.64
CA PHE A 323 13.27 -6.56 9.59
C PHE A 323 12.23 -6.81 10.71
N GLY A 324 12.02 -8.09 11.07
CA GLY A 324 10.99 -8.51 12.05
C GLY A 324 9.56 -8.61 11.48
N LEU A 325 9.36 -8.33 10.19
CA LEU A 325 8.05 -8.39 9.52
C LEU A 325 7.63 -9.85 9.27
N VAL A 326 6.91 -10.44 10.22
CA VAL A 326 6.51 -11.87 10.25
C VAL A 326 6.02 -12.40 8.90
N LYS A 327 5.07 -11.72 8.24
CA LYS A 327 4.84 -11.90 6.80
C LYS A 327 4.23 -10.66 6.15
N GLY A 328 4.47 -10.50 4.85
CA GLY A 328 3.79 -9.47 4.08
C GLY A 328 4.46 -9.12 2.76
N LYS A 329 4.10 -7.92 2.33
CA LYS A 329 4.53 -7.23 1.11
C LYS A 329 4.46 -5.72 1.41
N SER A 330 4.58 -4.87 0.39
CA SER A 330 4.35 -3.42 0.43
C SER A 330 5.47 -2.52 0.98
N MET A 331 6.68 -3.03 1.18
CA MET A 331 7.88 -2.27 1.56
C MET A 331 8.77 -1.95 0.34
N PRO A 332 9.64 -0.92 0.40
CA PRO A 332 10.44 -0.50 -0.76
C PRO A 332 11.74 -1.32 -0.98
N TYR A 333 11.95 -2.38 -0.21
CA TYR A 333 13.19 -3.18 -0.20
C TYR A 333 13.19 -4.25 -1.31
N GLU A 334 14.38 -4.67 -1.76
CA GLU A 334 14.56 -5.61 -2.89
C GLU A 334 13.67 -6.85 -2.82
N PHE A 335 13.50 -7.44 -1.63
CA PHE A 335 12.68 -8.64 -1.43
C PHE A 335 11.20 -8.45 -1.81
N ASP A 336 10.66 -7.23 -1.73
CA ASP A 336 9.28 -6.88 -2.07
C ASP A 336 9.15 -6.31 -3.50
N ILE A 337 10.21 -5.69 -4.03
CA ILE A 337 10.17 -4.99 -5.34
C ILE A 337 10.79 -5.78 -6.49
N ARG A 338 11.77 -6.66 -6.25
CA ARG A 338 12.46 -7.44 -7.27
C ARG A 338 11.72 -8.75 -7.53
N VAL A 339 11.66 -9.13 -8.80
CA VAL A 339 10.84 -10.25 -9.27
C VAL A 339 11.61 -11.15 -10.25
N PRO A 340 11.27 -12.45 -10.35
CA PRO A 340 11.74 -13.26 -11.47
C PRO A 340 11.25 -12.69 -12.81
N PHE A 341 12.10 -12.73 -13.83
CA PHE A 341 11.72 -12.39 -15.20
C PHE A 341 12.53 -13.18 -16.22
N TYR A 342 11.82 -13.99 -17.01
CA TYR A 342 12.41 -14.83 -18.06
C TYR A 342 11.58 -14.71 -19.34
N VAL A 343 12.27 -14.67 -20.50
CA VAL A 343 11.63 -14.63 -21.81
C VAL A 343 12.25 -15.72 -22.69
N ARG A 344 11.40 -16.50 -23.35
CA ARG A 344 11.74 -17.51 -24.35
C ARG A 344 10.94 -17.22 -25.62
N GLY A 345 11.49 -17.47 -26.81
CA GLY A 345 10.75 -17.32 -28.07
C GLY A 345 11.62 -16.95 -29.27
N PRO A 346 10.99 -16.62 -30.42
CA PRO A 346 11.73 -16.28 -31.64
C PRO A 346 12.61 -15.03 -31.46
N ASN A 347 13.83 -15.08 -32.00
CA ASN A 347 14.87 -14.04 -31.88
C ASN A 347 15.38 -13.76 -30.46
N VAL A 348 15.03 -14.58 -29.47
CA VAL A 348 15.60 -14.49 -28.10
C VAL A 348 16.86 -15.36 -28.01
N GLU A 349 17.91 -14.86 -27.38
CA GLU A 349 19.16 -15.61 -27.22
C GLU A 349 19.05 -16.64 -26.08
N ALA A 350 19.39 -17.90 -26.38
CA ALA A 350 19.28 -19.02 -25.46
C ALA A 350 20.45 -19.06 -24.46
N GLY A 351 20.14 -19.18 -23.16
CA GLY A 351 21.12 -19.17 -22.08
C GLY A 351 21.66 -17.79 -21.71
N ALA A 352 21.24 -16.73 -22.41
CA ALA A 352 21.72 -15.38 -22.17
C ALA A 352 21.23 -14.80 -20.83
N ILE A 353 22.05 -13.96 -20.22
CA ILE A 353 21.73 -13.22 -18.99
C ILE A 353 21.83 -11.73 -19.31
N ASN A 354 20.73 -11.01 -19.12
CA ASN A 354 20.61 -9.61 -19.48
C ASN A 354 20.50 -8.71 -18.22
N PRO A 355 21.45 -7.78 -17.99
CA PRO A 355 21.49 -6.96 -16.78
C PRO A 355 20.66 -5.65 -16.87
N HIS A 356 19.99 -5.37 -17.99
CA HIS A 356 19.20 -4.15 -18.15
C HIS A 356 17.94 -4.14 -17.26
N ILE A 357 17.55 -2.95 -16.78
CA ILE A 357 16.43 -2.78 -15.84
C ILE A 357 15.07 -2.97 -16.53
N ILE A 358 14.34 -4.04 -16.20
CA ILE A 358 12.99 -4.32 -16.72
C ILE A 358 11.93 -4.02 -15.64
N LEU A 359 10.80 -3.46 -16.04
CA LEU A 359 9.71 -3.08 -15.13
C LEU A 359 8.39 -3.80 -15.48
N ASN A 360 7.52 -4.00 -14.50
CA ASN A 360 6.15 -4.51 -14.72
C ASN A 360 5.34 -3.68 -15.76
N ILE A 361 5.61 -2.37 -15.88
CA ILE A 361 5.02 -1.49 -16.91
C ILE A 361 5.55 -1.72 -18.33
N ASP A 362 6.67 -2.43 -18.50
CA ASP A 362 7.24 -2.74 -19.83
C ASP A 362 6.52 -3.91 -20.52
N LEU A 363 5.75 -4.70 -19.78
CA LEU A 363 5.00 -5.83 -20.35
C LEU A 363 4.00 -5.36 -21.41
N ALA A 364 3.07 -4.46 -21.08
CA ALA A 364 2.06 -3.98 -22.04
C ALA A 364 2.66 -3.48 -23.37
N PRO A 365 3.64 -2.54 -23.41
CA PRO A 365 4.24 -2.10 -24.68
C PRO A 365 5.06 -3.21 -25.36
N THR A 366 5.70 -4.12 -24.62
CA THR A 366 6.40 -5.29 -25.21
C THR A 366 5.42 -6.23 -25.91
N LEU A 367 4.28 -6.53 -25.30
CA LEU A 367 3.26 -7.44 -25.84
C LEU A 367 2.66 -6.90 -27.16
N LEU A 368 2.53 -5.57 -27.30
CA LEU A 368 2.09 -4.92 -28.53
C LEU A 368 3.18 -4.94 -29.61
N ASP A 369 4.42 -4.62 -29.26
CA ASP A 369 5.58 -4.67 -30.18
C ASP A 369 5.81 -6.09 -30.71
N MET A 370 5.69 -7.12 -29.85
CA MET A 370 5.71 -8.55 -30.23
C MET A 370 4.61 -8.94 -31.22
N ALA A 371 3.47 -8.25 -31.20
CA ALA A 371 2.34 -8.46 -32.09
C ALA A 371 2.39 -7.63 -33.38
N GLY A 372 3.38 -6.73 -33.52
CA GLY A 372 3.42 -5.74 -34.61
C GLY A 372 2.28 -4.72 -34.52
N VAL A 373 1.99 -4.25 -33.31
CA VAL A 373 0.95 -3.25 -33.01
C VAL A 373 1.61 -2.01 -32.41
N ASP A 374 1.27 -0.82 -32.92
CA ASP A 374 1.80 0.45 -32.42
C ASP A 374 1.49 0.65 -30.93
N VAL A 375 2.53 0.99 -30.17
CA VAL A 375 2.44 1.25 -28.72
C VAL A 375 1.78 2.60 -28.46
N PRO A 376 0.67 2.68 -27.70
CA PRO A 376 0.03 3.94 -27.33
C PRO A 376 0.97 4.89 -26.58
N VAL A 377 0.95 6.16 -26.97
CA VAL A 377 1.88 7.21 -26.47
C VAL A 377 1.73 7.54 -24.98
N ASP A 378 0.62 7.11 -24.38
CA ASP A 378 0.26 7.29 -22.97
C ASP A 378 0.66 6.11 -22.08
N MET A 379 1.24 5.03 -22.63
CA MET A 379 1.96 4.02 -21.84
C MET A 379 3.30 4.58 -21.35
N ASP A 380 3.64 4.33 -20.10
CA ASP A 380 4.84 4.84 -19.43
C ASP A 380 6.07 3.92 -19.63
N GLY A 381 5.87 2.63 -19.94
CA GLY A 381 6.95 1.65 -20.17
C GLY A 381 7.71 1.79 -21.50
N LYS A 382 8.68 0.90 -21.74
CA LYS A 382 9.51 0.79 -22.96
C LYS A 382 9.55 -0.68 -23.39
N SER A 383 9.24 -0.99 -24.66
CA SER A 383 9.33 -2.37 -25.18
C SER A 383 10.76 -2.91 -25.06
N ILE A 384 10.88 -4.14 -24.54
CA ILE A 384 12.17 -4.81 -24.33
C ILE A 384 12.73 -5.48 -25.59
N LEU A 385 11.96 -5.59 -26.69
CA LEU A 385 12.44 -6.26 -27.91
C LEU A 385 13.74 -5.65 -28.46
N LYS A 386 13.92 -4.35 -28.26
CA LYS A 386 15.11 -3.56 -28.63
C LYS A 386 16.40 -4.00 -27.90
N LEU A 387 16.26 -4.81 -26.83
CA LEU A 387 17.35 -5.46 -26.09
C LEU A 387 17.69 -6.87 -26.62
N PHE A 388 16.80 -7.54 -27.36
CA PHE A 388 17.08 -8.81 -28.05
C PHE A 388 17.60 -8.60 -29.47
N GLU A 389 17.31 -7.45 -30.08
CA GLU A 389 17.94 -6.98 -31.31
C GLU A 389 19.47 -6.89 -31.16
N THR A 390 20.18 -7.96 -31.51
CA THR A 390 21.61 -7.94 -31.79
C THR A 390 21.90 -6.87 -32.85
N ASP A 391 22.90 -6.02 -32.61
CA ASP A 391 23.36 -5.06 -33.61
C ASP A 391 23.94 -5.83 -34.79
N ARG A 392 23.13 -6.00 -35.84
CA ARG A 392 23.60 -6.49 -37.13
C ARG A 392 24.76 -5.59 -37.57
N PRO A 393 25.87 -6.14 -38.09
CA PRO A 393 26.96 -5.34 -38.64
C PRO A 393 26.45 -4.59 -39.88
N VAL A 394 25.94 -3.38 -39.66
CA VAL A 394 25.71 -2.40 -40.72
C VAL A 394 27.07 -2.07 -41.33
N ASN A 395 27.09 -1.86 -42.65
CA ASN A 395 28.32 -1.66 -43.42
C ASN A 395 29.30 -0.68 -42.76
N ARG A 396 30.59 -0.96 -42.93
CA ARG A 396 31.80 -0.39 -42.27
C ARG A 396 31.92 1.15 -42.26
N PHE A 397 30.96 1.86 -42.84
CA PHE A 397 30.90 3.31 -43.03
C PHE A 397 29.88 4.03 -42.11
N GLN A 398 29.15 3.32 -41.23
CA GLN A 398 28.28 3.95 -40.21
C GLN A 398 28.80 3.76 -38.78
N VAL A 399 30.07 4.12 -38.55
CA VAL A 399 30.70 4.15 -37.22
C VAL A 399 30.24 5.39 -36.44
N ASN A 400 28.97 5.41 -36.01
CA ASN A 400 28.46 6.24 -34.92
C ASN A 400 26.98 5.95 -34.55
N LYS A 401 26.58 4.68 -34.44
CA LYS A 401 25.41 4.36 -33.60
C LYS A 401 25.80 4.54 -32.13
N SER A 402 25.05 5.36 -31.40
CA SER A 402 25.16 5.43 -29.95
C SER A 402 24.87 4.06 -29.33
N LYS A 403 25.57 3.71 -28.25
CA LYS A 403 25.20 2.54 -27.42
C LYS A 403 23.72 2.68 -27.06
N LYS A 404 22.91 1.64 -27.35
CA LYS A 404 21.45 1.68 -27.15
C LYS A 404 21.11 2.14 -25.73
N VAL A 405 20.57 3.35 -25.58
CA VAL A 405 20.32 3.94 -24.27
C VAL A 405 19.07 3.27 -23.65
N TRP A 406 19.32 2.53 -22.58
CA TRP A 406 18.27 2.03 -21.68
C TRP A 406 18.17 2.92 -20.43
N ARG A 407 17.23 2.63 -19.53
CA ARG A 407 17.11 3.37 -18.27
C ARG A 407 18.16 2.89 -17.26
N ASP A 408 18.88 3.84 -16.66
CA ASP A 408 19.79 3.61 -15.51
C ASP A 408 19.03 3.73 -14.16
N SER A 409 17.84 4.36 -14.15
CA SER A 409 17.02 4.61 -12.95
C SER A 409 15.51 4.46 -13.21
N PHE A 410 14.72 4.24 -12.15
CA PHE A 410 13.25 4.20 -12.21
C PHE A 410 12.57 4.53 -10.86
N LEU A 411 11.25 4.73 -10.90
CA LEU A 411 10.38 4.96 -9.74
C LEU A 411 9.81 3.65 -9.18
N VAL A 412 9.85 3.48 -7.86
CA VAL A 412 8.94 2.61 -7.11
C VAL A 412 8.02 3.49 -6.28
N GLU A 413 6.71 3.23 -6.28
CA GLU A 413 5.74 4.03 -5.53
C GLU A 413 4.67 3.22 -4.79
N ARG A 414 4.21 3.76 -3.67
CA ARG A 414 3.11 3.21 -2.87
C ARG A 414 2.30 4.33 -2.23
N GLY A 415 1.00 4.08 -2.08
CA GLY A 415 0.08 4.93 -1.32
C GLY A 415 -0.55 5.99 -2.20
N LYS A 416 -1.24 6.96 -1.59
CA LYS A 416 -1.91 8.03 -2.34
C LYS A 416 -1.03 9.27 -2.35
N PRO A 417 -0.83 9.95 -3.50
CA PRO A 417 -0.20 11.26 -3.48
C PRO A 417 -0.99 12.17 -2.53
N MET A 418 -0.30 12.83 -1.61
CA MET A 418 -0.96 13.75 -0.70
C MET A 418 -1.55 14.90 -1.52
N HIS A 419 -2.86 15.12 -1.39
CA HIS A 419 -3.44 16.39 -1.81
C HIS A 419 -2.68 17.50 -1.08
N LYS A 420 -2.20 18.53 -1.81
CA LYS A 420 -1.82 19.79 -1.17
C LYS A 420 -3.02 20.27 -0.36
N MET A 421 -2.90 20.26 0.98
CA MET A 421 -3.83 20.99 1.82
C MET A 421 -3.70 22.47 1.45
N GLY A 422 -4.82 23.14 1.20
CA GLY A 422 -4.83 24.59 1.17
C GLY A 422 -4.51 25.11 2.57
N ASP A 423 -3.47 25.93 2.65
CA ASP A 423 -2.94 26.74 3.75
C ASP A 423 -3.10 26.28 5.21
N GLY A 424 -1.98 26.35 5.93
CA GLY A 424 -1.98 26.76 7.34
C GLY A 424 -2.31 25.70 8.38
N LYS A 425 -2.23 24.40 8.04
CA LYS A 425 -2.15 23.32 9.04
C LYS A 425 -1.06 22.32 8.70
N GLU A 426 0.09 22.56 9.29
CA GLU A 426 1.19 21.59 9.40
C GLU A 426 0.65 20.30 10.03
N VAL A 427 0.68 19.21 9.24
CA VAL A 427 0.76 17.87 9.83
C VAL A 427 2.14 17.82 10.48
N ALA A 428 2.20 17.46 11.76
CA ALA A 428 3.45 17.44 12.52
C ALA A 428 4.52 16.65 11.74
N GLN A 429 5.53 17.35 11.24
CA GLN A 429 6.65 16.75 10.54
C GLN A 429 7.46 15.96 11.57
N GLU A 430 7.54 14.64 11.41
CA GLU A 430 8.54 13.83 12.08
C GLU A 430 9.89 14.07 11.39
N GLU A 431 10.42 15.29 11.53
CA GLU A 431 11.66 15.70 10.90
C GLU A 431 12.81 14.78 11.33
N ASN A 432 13.67 14.45 10.36
CA ASN A 432 14.94 13.78 10.61
C ASN A 432 15.92 14.73 11.30
N PHE A 433 15.66 14.99 12.58
CA PHE A 433 16.50 15.80 13.43
C PHE A 433 17.86 15.14 13.62
N LEU A 434 18.86 15.69 12.93
CA LEU A 434 20.25 15.58 13.38
C LEU A 434 20.31 15.87 14.90
N PRO A 435 21.09 15.09 15.68
CA PRO A 435 21.28 15.30 17.11
C PRO A 435 21.46 16.77 17.49
N LYS A 436 20.87 17.19 18.62
CA LYS A 436 20.81 18.60 19.03
C LYS A 436 22.19 19.28 19.01
N TYR A 437 23.26 18.56 19.37
CA TYR A 437 24.62 19.08 19.36
C TYR A 437 25.16 19.34 17.94
N GLN A 438 24.86 18.50 16.94
CA GLN A 438 25.23 18.74 15.53
C GLN A 438 24.52 19.98 14.98
N ARG A 439 23.19 20.07 15.16
CA ARG A 439 22.44 21.27 14.70
C ARG A 439 22.94 22.57 15.33
N VAL A 440 23.37 22.52 16.60
CA VAL A 440 23.98 23.68 17.27
C VAL A 440 25.36 23.98 16.66
N ARG A 441 26.21 22.96 16.42
CA ARG A 441 27.52 23.12 15.77
C ARG A 441 27.39 23.76 14.38
N ASP A 442 26.45 23.29 13.57
CA ASP A 442 26.22 23.76 12.20
C ASP A 442 25.63 25.18 12.17
N LEU A 443 24.84 25.57 13.17
CA LEU A 443 24.43 26.96 13.37
C LEU A 443 25.65 27.83 13.72
N CYS A 444 26.50 27.38 14.64
CA CYS A 444 27.72 28.09 15.05
C CYS A 444 28.82 28.18 13.96
N GLN A 445 28.64 27.53 12.80
CA GLN A 445 29.50 27.71 11.63
C GLN A 445 29.10 28.92 10.76
N ARG A 446 27.97 29.57 11.03
CA ARG A 446 27.55 30.79 10.32
C ARG A 446 28.18 32.04 10.96
N ALA A 447 28.69 32.95 10.14
CA ALA A 447 29.25 34.23 10.58
C ALA A 447 28.28 35.02 11.50
N GLU A 448 26.98 34.98 11.20
CA GLU A 448 25.87 35.56 11.99
C GLU A 448 25.84 35.20 13.49
N TYR A 449 26.47 34.09 13.87
CA TYR A 449 26.51 33.59 15.26
C TYR A 449 27.94 33.44 15.81
N GLN A 450 28.96 33.74 15.02
CA GLN A 450 30.38 33.71 15.43
C GLN A 450 30.84 35.05 16.00
N THR A 451 30.28 36.16 15.54
CA THR A 451 30.59 37.48 16.11
C THR A 451 30.11 37.57 17.56
N PRO A 452 30.86 38.26 18.44
CA PRO A 452 30.31 38.79 19.68
C PRO A 452 29.02 39.59 19.46
N CYS A 453 28.19 39.74 20.50
CA CYS A 453 26.88 40.40 20.47
C CYS A 453 26.92 41.94 20.24
N GLU A 454 27.62 42.37 19.19
CA GLU A 454 27.93 43.77 18.85
C GLU A 454 27.18 44.24 17.59
N GLN A 455 26.76 43.30 16.72
CA GLN A 455 26.03 43.60 15.49
C GLN A 455 24.58 44.06 15.79
N PRO A 456 24.12 45.21 15.25
CA PRO A 456 22.78 45.73 15.55
C PRO A 456 21.69 44.79 15.02
N GLY A 457 20.96 44.15 15.95
CA GLY A 457 19.91 43.18 15.65
C GLY A 457 20.31 41.71 15.87
N GLN A 458 21.56 41.42 16.22
CA GLN A 458 22.01 40.07 16.57
C GLN A 458 21.31 39.59 17.85
N LYS A 459 20.64 38.44 17.78
CA LYS A 459 19.83 37.88 18.89
C LYS A 459 20.53 36.76 19.65
N TRP A 460 21.53 36.13 19.04
CA TRP A 460 22.23 34.97 19.57
C TRP A 460 23.71 35.02 19.19
N GLN A 461 24.56 34.47 20.04
CA GLN A 461 25.99 34.24 19.84
C GLN A 461 26.30 32.80 20.23
N CYS A 462 27.26 32.17 19.56
CA CYS A 462 27.80 30.89 19.96
C CYS A 462 29.00 31.04 20.88
N LEU A 463 29.02 30.26 21.95
CA LEU A 463 30.18 30.08 22.85
C LEU A 463 30.44 28.58 23.04
N GLU A 464 31.66 28.24 23.41
CA GLU A 464 32.06 26.87 23.74
C GLU A 464 32.04 26.67 25.25
N ASP A 465 31.28 25.68 25.73
CA ASP A 465 31.29 25.26 27.13
C ASP A 465 32.63 24.60 27.49
N SER A 466 32.96 24.54 28.79
CA SER A 466 34.14 23.86 29.37
C SER A 466 34.26 22.35 29.11
N THR A 467 33.43 21.80 28.23
CA THR A 467 33.40 20.40 27.78
C THR A 467 33.63 20.25 26.27
N GLY A 468 34.05 21.31 25.57
CA GLY A 468 34.30 21.29 24.11
C GLY A 468 33.01 21.23 23.28
N MET A 469 31.92 21.81 23.81
CA MET A 469 30.60 21.79 23.18
C MET A 469 30.09 23.20 22.92
N MET A 470 29.88 23.54 21.65
CA MET A 470 29.22 24.78 21.25
C MET A 470 27.78 24.85 21.80
N ARG A 471 27.38 26.05 22.26
CA ARG A 471 26.01 26.39 22.65
C ARG A 471 25.63 27.80 22.19
N LEU A 472 24.37 27.99 21.82
CA LEU A 472 23.81 29.33 21.54
C LEU A 472 23.40 30.01 22.86
N PHE A 473 24.02 31.16 23.13
CA PHE A 473 23.64 32.10 24.18
C PHE A 473 22.86 33.26 23.57
N LYS A 474 21.92 33.85 24.33
CA LYS A 474 21.09 34.97 23.85
C LYS A 474 21.78 36.30 24.16
N CYS A 475 21.91 37.16 23.15
CA CYS A 475 22.48 38.49 23.33
C CYS A 475 21.65 39.36 24.29
N LYS A 476 22.32 40.04 25.22
CA LYS A 476 21.71 40.96 26.20
C LYS A 476 22.04 42.42 25.85
N GLY A 477 21.22 43.06 25.01
CA GLY A 477 21.37 44.50 24.74
C GLY A 477 20.27 45.08 23.84
N VAL A 478 19.76 46.26 24.23
CA VAL A 478 19.06 47.32 23.46
C VAL A 478 18.01 47.00 22.36
N ALA A 479 17.61 45.76 22.14
CA ALA A 479 16.57 45.37 21.17
C ALA A 479 15.11 45.75 21.57
N GLY A 480 14.92 46.83 22.34
CA GLY A 480 13.62 47.29 22.85
C GLY A 480 13.01 48.50 22.13
N LEU A 481 13.80 49.32 21.43
CA LEU A 481 13.37 50.64 20.93
C LEU A 481 12.81 50.65 19.50
N PHE A 482 13.06 49.62 18.69
CA PHE A 482 12.61 49.54 17.29
C PHE A 482 11.48 48.51 17.09
N SER A 483 10.42 48.66 17.90
CA SER A 483 9.16 47.91 17.75
C SER A 483 8.11 48.79 17.08
N PRO A 484 7.43 48.34 16.01
CA PRO A 484 6.33 49.10 15.37
C PRO A 484 5.18 49.45 16.33
N ARG A 485 5.12 48.81 17.49
CA ARG A 485 4.11 49.05 18.53
C ARG A 485 4.38 50.30 19.39
N ALA A 486 5.57 50.90 19.30
CA ALA A 486 5.94 52.11 20.04
C ALA A 486 5.51 53.41 19.33
N GLN A 487 5.52 53.44 17.98
CA GLN A 487 5.16 54.64 17.21
C GLN A 487 3.67 55.01 17.31
N GLY A 488 2.80 54.07 17.69
CA GLY A 488 1.36 54.33 17.92
C GLY A 488 1.01 55.00 19.26
N LEU A 489 1.98 55.27 20.14
CA LEU A 489 1.75 55.78 21.50
C LEU A 489 2.39 57.16 21.79
N LEU A 490 3.00 57.80 20.79
CA LEU A 490 3.53 59.18 20.87
C LEU A 490 2.72 60.20 20.04
N ALA A 491 1.58 59.78 19.48
CA ALA A 491 0.67 60.62 18.71
C ALA A 491 -0.65 60.93 19.46
N SER A 492 -0.59 61.00 20.81
CA SER A 492 -1.74 61.35 21.65
C SER A 492 -1.27 61.96 22.97
N ARG A 493 -1.92 63.06 23.40
CA ARG A 493 -1.40 64.12 24.29
C ARG A 493 -0.29 64.95 23.59
N THR A 494 -0.35 66.27 23.49
CA THR A 494 -1.30 67.31 24.00
C THR A 494 -1.83 68.14 22.82
N ALA A 495 -3.14 68.30 22.61
CA ALA A 495 -4.13 69.09 23.37
C ALA A 495 -4.09 70.60 23.06
N ASN A 496 -5.22 71.13 22.56
CA ASN A 496 -5.64 72.52 22.74
C ASN A 496 -7.17 72.64 22.53
N ILE A 497 -7.77 73.75 22.97
CA ILE A 497 -9.22 73.95 23.13
C ILE A 497 -9.68 75.22 22.38
N TYR A 498 -10.99 75.33 22.13
CA TYR A 498 -11.79 76.46 21.60
C TYR A 498 -12.17 76.46 20.11
N SER A 499 -13.48 76.70 19.90
CA SER A 499 -14.22 76.91 18.64
C SER A 499 -14.21 78.43 18.26
N PRO A 500 -14.74 78.93 17.10
CA PRO A 500 -16.09 78.61 16.57
C PRO A 500 -16.38 78.70 15.04
N SER A 501 -17.59 78.26 14.67
CA SER A 501 -18.54 78.79 13.65
C SER A 501 -18.18 79.21 12.19
N ALA A 502 -18.84 78.53 11.25
CA ALA A 502 -19.75 79.05 10.19
C ALA A 502 -19.24 79.55 8.80
N LEU A 503 -20.18 79.48 7.81
CA LEU A 503 -20.15 79.83 6.36
C LEU A 503 -19.10 79.05 5.51
N SER A 504 -19.37 78.39 4.37
CA SER A 504 -20.25 78.57 3.18
C SER A 504 -19.62 79.37 2.03
N ASP A 505 -19.45 78.73 0.86
CA ASP A 505 -20.10 79.10 -0.42
C ASP A 505 -19.56 78.28 -1.64
N ASN A 506 -20.45 78.09 -2.64
CA ASN A 506 -20.30 77.88 -4.12
C ASN A 506 -18.98 77.30 -4.72
N CYS A 507 -18.99 76.27 -5.59
CA CYS A 507 -19.45 76.18 -7.00
C CYS A 507 -18.57 76.99 -8.01
N ASP A 508 -18.21 76.52 -9.22
CA ASP A 508 -18.59 75.29 -9.96
C ASP A 508 -17.49 74.82 -10.98
N CYS A 509 -17.84 73.92 -11.93
CA CYS A 509 -17.03 73.24 -12.98
C CYS A 509 -16.36 74.17 -14.04
N GLU A 510 -15.52 73.77 -15.03
CA GLU A 510 -15.48 72.60 -15.96
C GLU A 510 -13.99 72.18 -16.30
N THR A 511 -13.45 71.65 -17.42
CA THR A 511 -13.89 71.51 -18.84
C THR A 511 -13.23 70.32 -19.61
N THR A 512 -13.74 69.08 -19.44
CA THR A 512 -13.88 68.02 -20.49
C THR A 512 -12.64 67.57 -21.38
N PRO A 513 -12.80 66.87 -22.54
CA PRO A 513 -13.24 65.47 -22.69
C PRO A 513 -12.34 64.56 -23.59
N THR A 514 -12.69 63.26 -23.68
CA THR A 514 -12.88 62.56 -24.98
C THR A 514 -13.72 61.28 -24.84
N VAL A 515 -14.27 60.75 -25.96
CA VAL A 515 -15.50 59.90 -25.96
C VAL A 515 -15.48 58.85 -27.09
N LYS A 516 -16.09 57.65 -26.88
CA LYS A 516 -17.11 57.02 -27.79
C LYS A 516 -17.58 55.60 -27.39
N ARG A 517 -18.79 55.25 -27.86
CA ARG A 517 -19.57 54.00 -27.57
C ARG A 517 -20.69 53.83 -28.62
N LYS A 518 -21.21 52.59 -28.80
CA LYS A 518 -22.56 52.15 -29.29
C LYS A 518 -22.68 51.44 -30.66
N LYS A 519 -23.34 50.25 -30.62
CA LYS A 519 -24.55 49.78 -31.36
C LYS A 519 -25.14 48.60 -30.51
N LEU A 520 -26.43 48.19 -30.47
CA LEU A 520 -27.62 48.21 -31.35
C LEU A 520 -27.64 47.08 -32.41
N LEU A 521 -28.77 46.41 -32.73
CA LEU A 521 -30.22 46.72 -32.53
C LEU A 521 -31.08 45.43 -32.24
N THR A 522 -32.42 45.54 -32.25
CA THR A 522 -33.44 44.60 -31.69
C THR A 522 -34.16 43.66 -32.69
N LYS A 523 -34.85 42.59 -32.20
CA LYS A 523 -36.16 42.10 -32.73
C LYS A 523 -37.02 41.35 -31.67
N ARG A 524 -38.26 40.94 -32.01
CA ARG A 524 -39.40 40.79 -31.07
C ARG A 524 -40.42 39.66 -31.46
N LYS A 525 -41.14 39.10 -30.47
CA LYS A 525 -42.35 38.21 -30.52
C LYS A 525 -42.22 36.77 -31.09
N MET A 526 -42.68 35.75 -30.33
CA MET A 526 -43.99 35.08 -30.58
C MET A 526 -44.45 34.22 -29.37
N LYS A 527 -45.60 33.52 -29.45
CA LYS A 527 -46.31 32.94 -28.29
C LYS A 527 -47.08 31.63 -28.63
N ALA A 528 -46.99 30.64 -27.73
CA ALA A 528 -47.95 29.54 -27.45
C ALA A 528 -48.31 28.44 -28.49
N ARG A 529 -48.42 27.20 -28.00
CA ARG A 529 -49.54 26.25 -28.28
C ARG A 529 -49.73 25.27 -27.12
N LYS A 530 -50.90 24.61 -27.04
CA LYS A 530 -51.30 23.61 -26.02
C LYS A 530 -51.83 22.33 -26.68
N SER A 531 -51.55 21.17 -26.08
CA SER A 531 -52.41 19.97 -26.02
C SER A 531 -51.95 19.16 -24.79
N VAL A 532 -52.75 18.64 -23.85
CA VAL A 532 -54.12 18.05 -23.80
C VAL A 532 -54.15 16.53 -24.02
N ALA A 533 -54.02 15.78 -22.91
CA ALA A 533 -54.58 14.45 -22.63
C ALA A 533 -54.54 14.24 -21.10
N ARG A 534 -55.66 14.33 -20.37
CA ARG A 534 -56.66 13.29 -20.04
C ARG A 534 -56.25 12.33 -18.90
N ASN A 535 -56.95 12.44 -17.76
CA ASN A 535 -56.88 11.53 -16.62
C ASN A 535 -57.82 10.31 -16.80
N ARG A 536 -57.38 9.12 -16.37
CA ARG A 536 -58.18 8.04 -15.73
C ARG A 536 -57.26 7.43 -14.64
N TRP A 537 -57.63 7.31 -13.36
CA TRP A 537 -58.69 6.50 -12.74
C TRP A 537 -58.38 4.98 -12.88
N ALA A 538 -58.52 4.13 -11.84
CA ALA A 538 -59.21 4.30 -10.56
C ALA A 538 -58.76 3.35 -9.41
N ARG A 539 -59.29 3.63 -8.21
CA ARG A 539 -59.65 2.69 -7.10
C ARG A 539 -58.55 2.06 -6.23
N SER A 540 -59.02 1.58 -5.08
CA SER A 540 -58.32 1.23 -3.83
C SER A 540 -59.32 0.60 -2.84
N ILE A 541 -58.87 0.05 -1.70
CA ILE A 541 -59.68 -0.43 -0.54
C ILE A 541 -60.42 -1.75 -0.86
N PRO A 542 -60.70 -2.67 0.11
CA PRO A 542 -60.41 -2.71 1.57
C PRO A 542 -59.27 -3.71 1.91
N LEU A 543 -58.94 -4.18 3.13
CA LEU A 543 -59.25 -3.92 4.56
C LEU A 543 -57.95 -4.31 5.36
N GLN A 544 -57.77 -4.31 6.69
CA GLN A 544 -58.55 -3.95 7.89
C GLN A 544 -57.61 -3.27 8.93
N TRP A 545 -57.49 -3.80 10.14
CA TRP A 545 -56.69 -3.36 11.29
C TRP A 545 -56.28 -4.59 12.13
N ASP A 546 -55.15 -4.50 12.86
CA ASP A 546 -55.28 -4.45 14.32
C ASP A 546 -54.10 -3.74 15.04
N THR A 547 -54.41 -2.55 15.55
CA THR A 547 -54.33 -2.18 16.98
C THR A 547 -53.28 -2.84 17.89
N ASN A 548 -52.23 -2.08 18.27
CA ASN A 548 -52.13 -1.58 19.65
C ASN A 548 -51.01 -0.54 19.87
N GLN A 549 -51.33 0.46 20.68
CA GLN A 549 -50.41 1.32 21.44
C GLN A 549 -50.15 0.61 22.81
N TYR A 550 -49.24 0.97 23.71
CA TYR A 550 -48.85 2.30 24.15
C TYR A 550 -47.41 2.40 24.68
N THR A 551 -46.97 3.66 24.69
CA THR A 551 -45.94 4.28 25.53
C THR A 551 -45.99 3.91 27.02
N LEU A 552 -44.83 3.95 27.68
CA LEU A 552 -44.71 4.34 29.09
C LEU A 552 -43.34 4.97 29.37
N ASP A 553 -43.33 6.12 30.03
CA ASP A 553 -42.14 6.71 30.68
C ASP A 553 -41.93 6.08 32.06
N LEU A 554 -40.69 6.09 32.57
CA LEU A 554 -40.32 6.83 33.79
C LEU A 554 -38.91 6.48 34.30
N GLU A 555 -38.31 7.45 35.02
CA GLU A 555 -37.11 7.23 35.82
C GLU A 555 -37.46 6.55 37.15
N LYS A 556 -36.73 5.48 37.53
CA LYS A 556 -35.94 5.39 38.78
C LYS A 556 -35.47 3.95 39.10
N GLY A 557 -34.16 3.83 39.29
CA GLY A 557 -33.53 3.06 40.37
C GLY A 557 -33.63 1.53 40.39
N TYR A 558 -32.51 0.88 40.70
CA TYR A 558 -32.52 -0.42 41.39
C TYR A 558 -31.36 -0.51 42.37
N ARG A 559 -31.61 -1.05 43.57
CA ARG A 559 -30.59 -1.42 44.57
C ARG A 559 -30.39 -2.95 44.52
N PRO A 560 -29.17 -3.47 44.73
CA PRO A 560 -29.01 -4.89 45.05
C PRO A 560 -29.48 -5.14 46.50
N VAL A 561 -30.23 -6.22 46.74
CA VAL A 561 -30.69 -6.63 48.08
C VAL A 561 -30.67 -8.15 48.20
N GLY A 562 -30.01 -8.62 49.27
CA GLY A 562 -30.50 -9.70 50.15
C GLY A 562 -30.60 -11.14 49.61
N GLN A 563 -29.93 -12.05 50.32
CA GLN A 563 -30.21 -13.49 50.27
C GLN A 563 -31.63 -13.80 50.76
N LYS A 564 -32.17 -14.96 50.36
CA LYS A 564 -33.07 -15.76 51.21
C LYS A 564 -32.68 -17.23 51.13
N ASN A 565 -32.84 -17.91 52.26
CA ASN A 565 -32.52 -19.32 52.45
C ASN A 565 -33.79 -20.18 52.32
N THR A 566 -33.62 -21.46 52.05
CA THR A 566 -34.60 -22.52 52.35
C THR A 566 -33.87 -23.72 52.97
N SER A 567 -34.48 -24.32 53.99
CA SER A 567 -34.05 -25.52 54.73
C SER A 567 -34.75 -26.77 54.14
N THR A 568 -34.55 -28.03 54.58
CA THR A 568 -34.00 -28.69 55.77
C THR A 568 -33.42 -30.08 55.39
N GLY A 569 -32.44 -30.63 56.12
CA GLY A 569 -32.04 -32.06 56.04
C GLY A 569 -30.74 -32.36 56.81
N PRO A 570 -30.63 -33.41 57.65
CA PRO A 570 -29.51 -33.56 58.61
C PRO A 570 -28.59 -34.78 58.38
N VAL A 571 -27.49 -34.87 59.17
CA VAL A 571 -26.88 -36.07 59.84
C VAL A 571 -25.34 -35.94 59.98
N ILE A 572 -24.82 -36.00 61.23
CA ILE A 572 -23.45 -36.36 61.74
C ILE A 572 -22.22 -35.63 61.11
N GLY A 573 -21.18 -35.19 61.85
CA GLY A 573 -20.90 -35.18 63.30
C GLY A 573 -19.36 -35.12 63.58
N GLN A 574 -18.96 -34.88 64.84
CA GLN A 574 -17.56 -34.88 65.36
C GLN A 574 -16.63 -33.74 64.84
N GLN A 575 -15.59 -33.24 65.54
CA GLN A 575 -15.27 -33.14 66.99
C GLN A 575 -14.16 -32.07 67.15
N GLU A 576 -14.07 -31.43 68.33
CA GLU A 576 -12.87 -30.77 68.91
C GLU A 576 -12.20 -29.59 68.13
N GLU A 577 -11.50 -28.63 68.74
CA GLU A 577 -11.12 -28.36 70.15
C GLU A 577 -11.60 -26.96 70.61
N GLU A 578 -11.78 -26.77 71.93
CA GLU A 578 -12.06 -25.46 72.56
C GLU A 578 -10.83 -24.88 73.29
N GLU A 579 -10.81 -23.55 73.41
CA GLU A 579 -10.19 -22.64 74.42
C GLU A 579 -8.93 -23.06 75.23
N GLY A 580 -7.99 -22.16 75.55
CA GLY A 580 -7.93 -20.70 75.37
C GLY A 580 -7.12 -20.05 76.52
N PHE A 581 -6.76 -18.75 76.42
CA PHE A 581 -6.37 -17.96 77.60
C PHE A 581 -6.54 -16.44 77.43
N SER A 582 -6.53 -15.70 78.55
CA SER A 582 -6.90 -14.28 78.66
C SER A 582 -5.73 -13.29 78.48
N GLY A 583 -6.05 -12.03 78.13
CA GLY A 583 -5.09 -10.98 77.74
C GLY A 583 -5.63 -9.55 77.79
N MET A 584 -6.26 -9.19 78.91
CA MET A 584 -6.72 -7.86 79.39
C MET A 584 -6.15 -6.57 78.76
N GLY A 585 -7.06 -5.60 78.49
CA GLY A 585 -6.85 -4.15 78.76
C GLY A 585 -6.40 -3.24 77.59
N GLU A 586 -6.84 -1.98 77.49
CA GLU A 586 -7.90 -1.26 78.22
C GLU A 586 -8.36 0.03 77.46
N ALA A 587 -9.41 0.71 77.96
CA ALA A 587 -9.87 2.11 77.73
C ALA A 587 -9.71 2.77 76.33
N THR A 588 -10.76 3.11 75.57
CA THR A 588 -11.79 4.17 75.77
C THR A 588 -11.20 5.60 75.88
N THR A 589 -11.79 6.68 75.34
CA THR A 589 -13.22 7.02 75.13
C THR A 589 -13.51 7.82 73.84
N SER A 590 -14.79 7.90 73.47
CA SER A 590 -15.39 8.97 72.64
C SER A 590 -16.38 9.76 73.51
N PRO A 591 -16.75 11.03 73.18
CA PRO A 591 -18.04 11.21 72.51
C PRO A 591 -18.25 12.51 71.67
N SER A 592 -19.41 12.54 70.99
CA SER A 592 -20.30 13.69 70.70
C SER A 592 -19.83 14.93 69.89
N ALA A 593 -20.51 15.07 68.75
CA ALA A 593 -20.74 16.22 67.86
C ALA A 593 -20.71 17.67 68.42
N GLY A 594 -20.28 18.60 67.55
CA GLY A 594 -20.54 20.04 67.63
C GLY A 594 -20.46 20.70 66.24
N ASN A 595 -21.39 21.61 65.92
CA ASN A 595 -21.44 22.31 64.63
C ASN A 595 -20.53 23.55 64.59
N SER A 596 -19.75 23.71 63.53
CA SER A 596 -19.25 25.03 63.07
C SER A 596 -19.00 25.01 61.56
N LEU A 597 -18.94 26.20 60.94
CA LEU A 597 -18.98 26.33 59.48
C LEU A 597 -17.59 26.26 58.82
N SER A 598 -17.62 25.88 57.55
CA SER A 598 -16.58 25.88 56.51
C SER A 598 -15.60 27.08 56.49
N PRO A 599 -14.43 27.02 55.80
CA PRO A 599 -14.06 26.02 54.78
C PRO A 599 -12.62 25.44 54.88
N SER A 600 -12.33 24.41 54.06
CA SER A 600 -10.97 24.15 53.57
C SER A 600 -10.99 23.93 52.05
N THR A 601 -10.07 24.60 51.35
CA THR A 601 -10.13 24.85 49.91
C THR A 601 -9.21 23.93 49.12
N ALA A 602 -9.69 22.73 48.81
CA ALA A 602 -9.04 21.80 47.88
C ALA A 602 -10.03 21.39 46.78
N LEU A 603 -9.66 21.57 45.51
CA LEU A 603 -10.52 21.21 44.38
C LEU A 603 -10.37 19.71 44.13
N LYS A 604 -11.32 18.92 44.63
CA LYS A 604 -11.28 17.46 44.60
C LYS A 604 -11.61 16.94 43.20
N VAL A 605 -10.57 16.61 42.43
CA VAL A 605 -10.69 16.17 41.02
C VAL A 605 -11.08 14.69 40.92
N THR A 606 -10.61 13.83 41.83
CA THR A 606 -11.05 12.43 41.93
C THR A 606 -11.29 12.02 43.38
N TYR A 607 -11.88 10.85 43.60
CA TYR A 607 -12.13 10.35 44.95
C TYR A 607 -10.85 10.15 45.80
N ARG A 608 -9.68 9.96 45.18
CA ARG A 608 -8.35 9.80 45.84
C ARG A 608 -7.32 10.92 45.60
N CYS A 609 -7.59 11.90 44.74
CA CYS A 609 -6.66 13.02 44.48
C CYS A 609 -7.37 14.38 44.39
N SER A 610 -6.74 15.41 44.96
CA SER A 610 -7.20 16.80 44.94
C SER A 610 -6.09 17.75 44.48
N ILE A 611 -6.48 18.89 43.92
CA ILE A 611 -5.59 20.02 43.62
C ILE A 611 -5.67 21.01 44.78
N LEU A 612 -4.51 21.36 45.34
CA LEU A 612 -4.35 22.38 46.38
C LEU A 612 -4.19 23.78 45.74
N MET A 613 -4.39 24.85 46.51
CA MET A 613 -4.38 26.23 46.00
C MET A 613 -3.02 26.74 45.47
N ASN A 614 -1.98 25.91 45.54
CA ASN A 614 -0.63 26.16 45.04
C ASN A 614 -0.32 25.37 43.75
N ASP A 615 -1.36 24.93 43.02
CA ASP A 615 -1.32 24.05 41.84
C ASP A 615 -0.64 22.69 42.05
N THR A 616 -0.31 22.29 43.30
CA THR A 616 0.21 20.95 43.57
C THR A 616 -0.91 19.92 43.71
N VAL A 617 -0.67 18.72 43.18
CA VAL A 617 -1.61 17.60 43.24
C VAL A 617 -1.28 16.75 44.46
N SER A 618 -2.22 16.62 45.39
CA SER A 618 -2.14 15.69 46.51
C SER A 618 -2.97 14.45 46.20
N CYS A 619 -2.40 13.27 46.42
CA CYS A 619 -3.05 11.97 46.22
C CYS A 619 -2.84 11.08 47.44
N ASP A 620 -3.82 10.23 47.72
CA ASP A 620 -3.75 9.17 48.73
C ASP A 620 -2.44 8.36 48.62
N GLY A 621 -1.68 8.28 49.71
CA GLY A 621 -0.39 7.58 49.78
C GLY A 621 -0.49 6.08 49.47
N GLY A 622 -1.67 5.46 49.61
CA GLY A 622 -1.90 4.08 49.16
C GLY A 622 -1.73 3.90 47.65
N LEU A 623 -1.97 4.95 46.85
CA LEU A 623 -1.89 4.91 45.39
C LEU A 623 -0.46 4.69 44.88
N TYR A 624 0.55 5.21 45.60
CA TYR A 624 1.96 5.11 45.24
C TYR A 624 2.63 3.84 45.77
N LYS A 625 2.00 3.12 46.72
CA LYS A 625 2.53 1.86 47.28
C LYS A 625 2.31 0.64 46.38
N SER A 626 1.47 0.74 45.34
CA SER A 626 1.23 -0.35 44.38
C SER A 626 1.26 0.16 42.94
N LEU A 627 2.19 -0.37 42.15
CA LEU A 627 2.32 -0.07 40.72
C LEU A 627 1.04 -0.39 39.93
N GLN A 628 0.24 -1.36 40.39
CA GLN A 628 -1.01 -1.72 39.75
C GLN A 628 -2.12 -0.70 40.08
N ALA A 629 -2.29 -0.34 41.36
CA ALA A 629 -3.25 0.67 41.78
C ALA A 629 -2.99 2.04 41.11
N TRP A 630 -1.71 2.41 40.95
CA TRP A 630 -1.31 3.61 40.21
C TRP A 630 -1.73 3.56 38.72
N LYS A 631 -1.47 2.44 38.04
CA LYS A 631 -1.86 2.25 36.63
C LYS A 631 -3.37 2.33 36.44
N ASP A 632 -4.13 1.64 37.28
CA ASP A 632 -5.59 1.55 37.14
C ASP A 632 -6.27 2.90 37.42
N HIS A 633 -5.81 3.65 38.43
CA HIS A 633 -6.32 4.99 38.72
C HIS A 633 -5.90 6.02 37.65
N LYS A 634 -4.68 5.90 37.11
CA LYS A 634 -4.26 6.72 35.96
C LYS A 634 -5.15 6.49 34.73
N LEU A 635 -5.41 5.22 34.39
CA LEU A 635 -6.21 4.85 33.21
C LEU A 635 -7.67 5.30 33.37
N HIS A 636 -8.21 5.26 34.58
CA HIS A 636 -9.51 5.85 34.93
C HIS A 636 -9.57 7.37 34.63
N ILE A 637 -8.55 8.13 35.06
CA ILE A 637 -8.44 9.57 34.79
C ILE A 637 -8.32 9.86 33.28
N GLU A 638 -7.52 9.08 32.55
CA GLU A 638 -7.37 9.25 31.09
C GLU A 638 -8.71 9.02 30.36
N HIS A 639 -9.54 8.07 30.81
CA HIS A 639 -10.87 7.86 30.27
C HIS A 639 -11.86 8.99 30.63
N GLU A 640 -11.85 9.46 31.87
CA GLU A 640 -12.72 10.57 32.29
C GLU A 640 -12.42 11.86 31.49
N ILE A 641 -11.14 12.14 31.23
CA ILE A 641 -10.72 13.24 30.35
C ILE A 641 -11.29 13.09 28.93
N GLU A 642 -11.26 11.91 28.31
CA GLU A 642 -11.82 11.70 26.96
C GLU A 642 -13.34 11.91 26.93
N THR A 643 -14.07 11.42 27.94
CA THR A 643 -15.53 11.62 28.02
C THR A 643 -15.90 13.10 28.25
N LEU A 644 -15.14 13.84 29.04
CA LEU A 644 -15.33 15.29 29.22
C LEU A 644 -14.96 16.08 27.96
N GLN A 645 -13.87 15.73 27.25
CA GLN A 645 -13.50 16.37 25.98
C GLN A 645 -14.58 16.18 24.90
N THR A 646 -15.16 14.97 24.79
CA THR A 646 -16.25 14.71 23.84
C THR A 646 -17.53 15.45 24.22
N LYS A 647 -17.87 15.53 25.53
CA LYS A 647 -19.00 16.35 26.03
C LYS A 647 -18.80 17.85 25.71
N ILE A 648 -17.60 18.39 25.94
CA ILE A 648 -17.23 19.78 25.60
C ILE A 648 -17.30 20.02 24.08
N LYS A 649 -16.87 19.05 23.25
CA LYS A 649 -16.96 19.15 21.79
C LYS A 649 -18.41 19.25 21.31
N ASN A 650 -19.29 18.41 21.85
CA ASN A 650 -20.72 18.45 21.52
C ASN A 650 -21.36 19.78 21.95
N LEU A 651 -21.03 20.28 23.15
CA LEU A 651 -21.49 21.59 23.63
C LEU A 651 -20.95 22.77 22.79
N ARG A 652 -19.72 22.68 22.28
CA ARG A 652 -19.16 23.66 21.32
C ARG A 652 -19.90 23.63 19.98
N GLU A 653 -20.34 22.46 19.51
CA GLU A 653 -21.13 22.30 18.29
C GLU A 653 -22.54 22.87 18.46
N VAL A 654 -23.21 22.62 19.59
CA VAL A 654 -24.49 23.25 19.96
C VAL A 654 -24.35 24.78 20.10
N LYS A 655 -23.31 25.28 20.78
CA LYS A 655 -23.01 26.72 20.86
C LYS A 655 -22.74 27.34 19.47
N GLY A 656 -22.12 26.58 18.57
CA GLY A 656 -21.95 26.95 17.17
C GLY A 656 -23.25 26.97 16.36
N HIS A 657 -24.21 26.10 16.67
CA HIS A 657 -25.55 26.12 16.08
C HIS A 657 -26.37 27.31 16.60
N LEU A 658 -26.41 27.53 17.92
CA LEU A 658 -27.10 28.68 18.54
C LEU A 658 -26.56 30.02 18.02
N LYS A 659 -25.25 30.15 17.80
CA LYS A 659 -24.66 31.33 17.13
C LYS A 659 -25.13 31.54 15.69
N LYS A 660 -25.47 30.47 14.95
CA LYS A 660 -25.96 30.53 13.56
C LYS A 660 -27.46 30.80 13.45
N VAL A 661 -28.23 30.49 14.49
CA VAL A 661 -29.69 30.68 14.55
C VAL A 661 -30.04 31.77 15.58
N ARG A 662 -29.16 32.77 15.79
CA ARG A 662 -29.48 33.93 16.63
C ARG A 662 -30.65 34.70 16.00
N PRO A 663 -31.79 34.85 16.69
CA PRO A 663 -32.86 35.74 16.23
C PRO A 663 -32.37 37.18 16.13
N LYS A 664 -32.90 37.95 15.18
CA LYS A 664 -32.72 39.41 15.20
C LYS A 664 -33.67 40.00 16.24
N GLU A 665 -33.21 41.00 16.98
CA GLU A 665 -34.04 41.71 17.96
C GLU A 665 -35.17 42.50 17.27
N CYS A 666 -36.38 42.41 17.81
CA CYS A 666 -37.52 43.21 17.36
C CYS A 666 -37.51 44.58 18.03
N ASN A 667 -37.22 45.63 17.25
CA ASN A 667 -37.56 47.00 17.66
C ASN A 667 -39.07 47.20 17.50
N CYS A 668 -39.82 47.04 18.60
CA CYS A 668 -41.18 47.53 18.71
C CYS A 668 -41.19 48.72 19.68
N ASN A 669 -41.54 49.91 19.21
CA ASN A 669 -42.02 50.95 20.11
C ASN A 669 -42.89 51.99 19.37
N LYS A 670 -43.93 52.45 20.08
CA LYS A 670 -44.89 53.52 19.78
C LYS A 670 -45.97 53.31 18.71
N ASP A 671 -47.17 53.03 19.23
CA ASP A 671 -48.42 53.81 19.12
C ASP A 671 -49.03 54.01 17.70
N MET A 672 -50.27 53.59 17.42
CA MET A 672 -51.52 54.16 17.97
C MET A 672 -52.76 53.22 17.82
N TYR A 673 -53.79 53.47 18.66
CA TYR A 673 -55.26 53.28 18.51
C TYR A 673 -55.86 52.50 17.31
N GLN A 674 -56.96 51.73 17.40
CA GLN A 674 -57.79 51.12 18.47
C GLN A 674 -58.78 50.09 17.77
N PRO A 675 -59.69 49.36 18.47
CA PRO A 675 -60.44 48.21 17.90
C PRO A 675 -61.89 48.59 17.42
N PRO A 676 -62.76 47.68 16.91
CA PRO A 676 -63.44 46.63 17.72
C PRO A 676 -63.74 45.26 17.04
N TYR A 677 -63.88 44.25 17.91
CA TYR A 677 -64.75 43.04 17.88
C TYR A 677 -65.24 42.33 16.58
N LYS A 678 -65.17 40.98 16.64
CA LYS A 678 -65.94 39.95 15.89
C LYS A 678 -65.66 39.82 14.36
N GLU A 679 -65.83 38.66 13.72
CA GLU A 679 -66.30 37.34 14.17
C GLU A 679 -65.59 36.16 13.45
N MET A 680 -65.89 34.92 13.88
CA MET A 680 -65.67 33.60 13.23
C MET A 680 -64.60 33.42 12.12
N PHE A 681 -63.80 32.34 12.23
CA PHE A 681 -63.99 31.17 11.36
C PHE A 681 -63.36 29.88 11.91
N ARG A 682 -63.96 28.72 11.57
CA ARG A 682 -63.56 27.38 12.04
C ARG A 682 -62.37 26.81 11.24
N LEU A 683 -61.50 26.08 11.96
CA LEU A 683 -60.73 24.89 11.56
C LEU A 683 -60.53 24.59 10.06
N LYS A 684 -59.26 24.48 9.64
CA LYS A 684 -58.84 23.39 8.75
C LYS A 684 -57.42 22.91 9.04
N SER A 685 -57.19 21.61 8.85
CA SER A 685 -56.03 20.89 9.38
C SER A 685 -54.68 21.33 8.78
N GLY A 686 -53.64 21.36 9.62
CA GLY A 686 -52.28 21.75 9.24
C GLY A 686 -51.55 20.71 8.38
N ARG A 687 -50.66 21.17 7.51
CA ARG A 687 -49.86 20.31 6.61
C ARG A 687 -48.37 20.65 6.73
N LEU A 688 -47.66 20.00 7.66
CA LEU A 688 -46.19 20.14 7.75
C LEU A 688 -45.53 19.71 6.43
N GLN A 689 -44.81 20.64 5.79
CA GLN A 689 -43.93 20.31 4.68
C GLN A 689 -42.58 19.82 5.20
N SER A 690 -42.33 18.52 5.11
CA SER A 690 -41.02 17.94 5.38
C SER A 690 -40.00 18.40 4.32
N LEU A 691 -38.89 18.99 4.78
CA LEU A 691 -37.76 19.42 3.95
C LEU A 691 -37.09 18.21 3.25
N ARG A 692 -37.40 18.02 1.97
CA ARG A 692 -36.76 16.98 1.14
C ARG A 692 -35.34 17.41 0.75
N LEU A 693 -34.32 16.76 1.34
CA LEU A 693 -32.96 16.79 0.80
C LEU A 693 -32.90 16.18 -0.61
N ALA A 694 -31.93 16.64 -1.42
CA ALA A 694 -31.76 16.20 -2.79
C ALA A 694 -31.39 14.70 -2.91
N SER A 695 -31.85 14.07 -3.99
CA SER A 695 -31.72 12.62 -4.22
C SER A 695 -30.26 12.11 -4.21
N LYS A 696 -29.33 12.90 -4.78
CA LYS A 696 -27.88 12.57 -4.80
C LYS A 696 -27.30 12.48 -3.38
N ASP A 697 -27.62 13.45 -2.52
CA ASP A 697 -27.10 13.49 -1.15
C ASP A 697 -27.65 12.36 -0.30
N LYS A 698 -28.94 12.01 -0.46
CA LYS A 698 -29.53 10.86 0.23
C LYS A 698 -28.82 9.55 -0.15
N LYS A 699 -28.48 9.35 -1.42
CA LYS A 699 -27.71 8.18 -1.89
C LYS A 699 -26.26 8.17 -1.37
N GLN A 700 -25.60 9.33 -1.33
CA GLN A 700 -24.23 9.46 -0.79
C GLN A 700 -24.19 9.28 0.73
N TRP A 701 -25.19 9.79 1.46
CA TRP A 701 -25.36 9.62 2.90
C TRP A 701 -25.62 8.15 3.25
N LEU A 702 -26.51 7.46 2.52
CA LEU A 702 -26.73 6.01 2.69
C LEU A 702 -25.45 5.19 2.45
N LEU A 703 -24.63 5.55 1.47
CA LEU A 703 -23.31 4.91 1.26
C LEU A 703 -22.32 5.19 2.41
N LYS A 704 -22.30 6.42 2.95
CA LYS A 704 -21.50 6.79 4.13
C LYS A 704 -21.98 6.05 5.39
N ASP A 705 -23.29 5.95 5.61
CA ASP A 705 -23.87 5.22 6.74
C ASP A 705 -23.68 3.70 6.61
N GLN A 706 -23.85 3.11 5.43
CA GLN A 706 -23.49 1.70 5.20
C GLN A 706 -22.01 1.43 5.47
N LYS A 707 -21.09 2.33 5.07
CA LYS A 707 -19.66 2.24 5.45
C LYS A 707 -19.47 2.38 6.97
N ARG A 708 -20.20 3.28 7.64
CA ARG A 708 -20.16 3.46 9.12
C ARG A 708 -20.67 2.22 9.86
N ARG A 709 -21.82 1.67 9.48
CA ARG A 709 -22.39 0.43 10.02
C ARG A 709 -21.52 -0.79 9.73
N LYS A 710 -20.89 -0.89 8.55
CA LYS A 710 -19.90 -1.95 8.27
C LYS A 710 -18.65 -1.83 9.16
N LYS A 711 -18.14 -0.62 9.41
CA LYS A 711 -17.06 -0.39 10.39
C LYS A 711 -17.50 -0.74 11.82
N LEU A 712 -18.67 -0.30 12.25
CA LEU A 712 -19.20 -0.56 13.60
C LEU A 712 -19.48 -2.06 13.83
N ARG A 713 -20.06 -2.78 12.86
CA ARG A 713 -20.24 -4.24 12.94
C ARG A 713 -18.90 -4.98 13.03
N LYS A 714 -17.86 -4.53 12.31
CA LYS A 714 -16.49 -5.08 12.47
C LYS A 714 -15.90 -4.78 13.85
N LEU A 715 -16.11 -3.58 14.39
CA LEU A 715 -15.65 -3.21 15.73
C LEU A 715 -16.36 -4.00 16.84
N LEU A 716 -17.69 -4.12 16.78
CA LEU A 716 -18.47 -4.92 17.72
C LEU A 716 -18.13 -6.41 17.64
N LYS A 717 -17.83 -6.95 16.45
CA LYS A 717 -17.34 -8.34 16.33
C LYS A 717 -15.97 -8.50 17.04
N ARG A 718 -15.05 -7.55 16.90
CA ARG A 718 -13.74 -7.58 17.60
C ARG A 718 -13.89 -7.58 19.11
N LEU A 719 -14.70 -6.65 19.64
CA LEU A 719 -14.96 -6.53 21.07
C LEU A 719 -15.59 -7.82 21.64
N ARG A 720 -16.53 -8.43 20.91
CA ARG A 720 -17.16 -9.71 21.28
C ARG A 720 -16.23 -10.93 21.15
N ASN A 721 -15.12 -10.80 20.42
CA ASN A 721 -14.16 -11.87 20.16
C ASN A 721 -12.90 -11.78 21.05
N HIS A 722 -12.76 -10.75 21.90
CA HIS A 722 -11.51 -10.40 22.57
C HIS A 722 -10.32 -10.22 21.61
N ASP A 723 -10.57 -9.72 20.39
CA ASP A 723 -9.54 -9.47 19.37
C ASP A 723 -8.59 -8.32 19.79
N THR A 724 -7.58 -8.62 20.61
CA THR A 724 -6.50 -7.67 21.00
C THR A 724 -5.59 -7.27 19.84
N CYS A 725 -5.75 -7.91 18.68
CA CYS A 725 -4.93 -7.72 17.47
C CYS A 725 -5.27 -6.43 16.69
N SER A 726 -5.08 -5.26 17.30
CA SER A 726 -5.08 -3.99 16.56
C SER A 726 -4.24 -2.90 17.21
N MET A 727 -3.04 -2.68 16.67
CA MET A 727 -2.27 -1.46 16.90
C MET A 727 -2.86 -0.28 16.11
N PRO A 728 -2.89 0.96 16.66
CA PRO A 728 -3.34 2.13 15.92
C PRO A 728 -2.55 2.35 14.62
N GLY A 729 -3.22 2.70 13.53
CA GLY A 729 -2.62 2.99 12.22
C GLY A 729 -2.13 1.78 11.40
N LEU A 730 -1.68 0.71 12.06
CA LEU A 730 -1.20 -0.53 11.42
C LEU A 730 -2.36 -1.45 11.00
N THR A 731 -2.13 -2.21 9.92
CA THR A 731 -2.96 -3.35 9.52
C THR A 731 -2.35 -4.63 10.07
N CYS A 732 -2.95 -5.16 11.14
CA CYS A 732 -2.56 -6.42 11.75
C CYS A 732 -3.29 -7.61 11.13
N PHE A 733 -2.64 -8.77 11.11
CA PHE A 733 -3.25 -10.06 10.82
C PHE A 733 -3.23 -10.94 12.06
N THR A 734 -4.32 -11.68 12.26
CA THR A 734 -4.40 -12.84 13.15
C THR A 734 -4.06 -14.10 12.36
N HIS A 735 -3.32 -15.02 12.94
CA HIS A 735 -3.17 -16.38 12.46
C HIS A 735 -3.75 -17.34 13.50
N ASP A 736 -4.46 -18.35 13.03
CA ASP A 736 -5.14 -19.35 13.84
C ASP A 736 -4.94 -20.76 13.26
N ASN A 737 -5.32 -21.77 14.04
CA ASN A 737 -5.15 -23.18 13.70
C ASN A 737 -5.99 -23.62 12.48
N GLN A 738 -6.85 -22.75 11.92
CA GLN A 738 -7.74 -23.01 10.78
C GLN A 738 -7.32 -22.26 9.50
N HIS A 739 -6.19 -21.54 9.52
CA HIS A 739 -5.73 -20.72 8.39
C HIS A 739 -5.30 -21.51 7.14
N TRP A 740 -4.83 -22.76 7.32
CA TRP A 740 -4.48 -23.68 6.24
C TRP A 740 -5.47 -24.84 6.18
N GLN A 741 -5.92 -25.20 4.99
CA GLN A 741 -6.90 -26.26 4.76
C GLN A 741 -6.23 -27.62 4.52
N THR A 742 -4.97 -27.63 4.08
CA THR A 742 -4.17 -28.85 3.88
C THR A 742 -3.13 -29.06 4.99
N ALA A 743 -2.88 -30.32 5.34
CA ALA A 743 -1.82 -30.68 6.29
C ALA A 743 -0.40 -30.37 5.73
N PRO A 744 0.61 -30.11 6.60
CA PRO A 744 0.54 -30.04 8.05
C PRO A 744 -0.19 -28.78 8.56
N PHE A 745 -1.06 -28.97 9.55
CA PHE A 745 -1.83 -27.89 10.20
C PHE A 745 -1.01 -27.10 11.22
N TRP A 746 -1.46 -25.89 11.55
CA TRP A 746 -0.83 -25.06 12.57
C TRP A 746 -1.31 -25.45 13.97
N THR A 747 -0.39 -25.87 14.84
CA THR A 747 -0.69 -26.42 16.18
C THR A 747 -0.33 -25.48 17.33
N MET A 748 0.47 -24.44 17.10
CA MET A 748 1.14 -23.65 18.15
C MET A 748 0.29 -22.48 18.70
N GLY A 749 -1.03 -22.57 18.56
CA GLY A 749 -1.99 -21.58 19.07
C GLY A 749 -2.08 -20.30 18.22
N THR A 750 -3.03 -19.43 18.54
CA THR A 750 -3.28 -18.21 17.76
C THR A 750 -2.24 -17.13 18.06
N PHE A 751 -1.86 -16.34 17.05
CA PHE A 751 -0.98 -15.18 17.24
C PHE A 751 -1.40 -13.98 16.37
N CYS A 752 -0.82 -12.82 16.68
CA CYS A 752 -1.06 -11.55 15.99
C CYS A 752 0.26 -10.91 15.57
N ALA A 753 0.31 -10.36 14.35
CA ALA A 753 1.42 -9.51 13.91
C ALA A 753 0.92 -8.32 13.07
N CYS A 754 1.61 -7.19 13.17
CA CYS A 754 1.23 -5.91 12.56
C CYS A 754 2.32 -5.42 11.59
N THR A 755 2.26 -5.86 10.33
CA THR A 755 3.39 -5.75 9.37
C THR A 755 3.19 -4.74 8.24
N SER A 756 2.07 -4.00 8.18
CA SER A 756 1.87 -2.96 7.15
C SER A 756 0.89 -1.88 7.63
N ALA A 757 0.64 -0.86 6.81
CA ALA A 757 -0.38 0.16 7.03
C ALA A 757 -0.88 0.77 5.71
N ASN A 758 -2.19 0.99 5.58
CA ASN A 758 -2.78 1.61 4.39
C ASN A 758 -2.32 3.07 4.15
N ASN A 759 -1.81 3.73 5.19
CA ASN A 759 -1.31 5.11 5.10
C ASN A 759 0.17 5.18 4.72
N ASN A 760 0.91 4.07 4.72
CA ASN A 760 2.34 4.08 4.39
C ASN A 760 2.53 4.43 2.90
N THR A 761 2.88 5.69 2.67
CA THR A 761 2.99 6.30 1.35
C THR A 761 4.43 6.73 1.15
N TYR A 762 5.03 6.27 0.07
CA TYR A 762 6.41 6.59 -0.28
C TYR A 762 6.61 6.63 -1.79
N SER A 763 7.69 7.29 -2.20
CA SER A 763 8.21 7.25 -3.56
C SER A 763 9.72 7.02 -3.46
N CYS A 764 10.25 6.10 -4.24
CA CYS A 764 11.66 5.73 -4.23
C CYS A 764 12.27 5.77 -5.62
N LEU A 765 13.50 6.27 -5.67
CA LEU A 765 14.38 6.22 -6.83
C LEU A 765 15.26 4.98 -6.69
N ARG A 766 15.13 4.03 -7.62
CA ARG A 766 16.04 2.90 -7.78
C ARG A 766 16.99 3.20 -8.94
N THR A 767 18.30 3.05 -8.73
CA THR A 767 19.34 3.27 -9.75
C THR A 767 20.27 2.08 -9.82
N ILE A 768 20.49 1.55 -11.04
CA ILE A 768 21.45 0.47 -11.34
C ILE A 768 22.17 0.82 -12.65
N ASN A 769 23.47 1.09 -12.56
CA ASN A 769 24.35 1.29 -13.71
C ASN A 769 25.78 0.81 -13.40
N ASP A 770 26.70 0.96 -14.36
CA ASP A 770 28.13 0.55 -14.26
C ASP A 770 28.89 1.05 -13.02
N THR A 771 28.35 2.04 -12.30
CA THR A 771 29.02 2.75 -11.19
C THR A 771 28.19 2.85 -9.91
N HIS A 772 26.86 2.72 -9.98
CA HIS A 772 25.92 3.01 -8.88
C HIS A 772 24.83 1.93 -8.81
N ASN A 773 24.53 1.47 -7.60
CA ASN A 773 23.49 0.46 -7.34
C ASN A 773 22.78 0.80 -6.03
N PHE A 774 21.89 1.80 -6.04
CA PHE A 774 21.27 2.33 -4.82
C PHE A 774 19.74 2.35 -4.85
N ILE A 775 19.17 2.46 -3.65
CA ILE A 775 17.77 2.83 -3.36
C ILE A 775 17.80 4.13 -2.56
N PHE A 776 17.03 5.14 -2.98
CA PHE A 776 16.72 6.35 -2.23
C PHE A 776 15.20 6.49 -2.10
N CYS A 777 14.66 6.69 -0.89
CA CYS A 777 13.22 6.74 -0.63
C CYS A 777 12.80 8.00 0.14
N GLU A 778 11.71 8.61 -0.30
CA GLU A 778 10.98 9.66 0.40
C GLU A 778 9.64 9.13 0.91
N PHE A 779 9.43 9.17 2.22
CA PHE A 779 8.16 8.83 2.86
C PHE A 779 7.31 10.09 3.08
N ALA A 780 5.98 9.95 3.03
CA ALA A 780 5.05 11.07 3.23
C ALA A 780 5.09 11.71 4.64
N THR A 781 5.84 11.13 5.59
CA THR A 781 6.15 11.71 6.91
C THR A 781 7.30 12.74 6.87
N GLY A 782 8.02 12.85 5.74
CA GLY A 782 9.29 13.56 5.64
C GLY A 782 10.52 12.68 5.94
N PHE A 783 10.33 11.40 6.24
CA PHE A 783 11.44 10.47 6.48
C PHE A 783 12.15 10.08 5.17
N LEU A 784 13.48 9.94 5.26
CA LEU A 784 14.36 9.57 4.14
C LEU A 784 15.11 8.26 4.43
N GLU A 785 15.19 7.36 3.45
CA GLU A 785 16.06 6.18 3.46
C GLU A 785 17.01 6.17 2.25
N TYR A 786 18.24 5.70 2.45
CA TYR A 786 19.24 5.49 1.41
C TYR A 786 20.09 4.25 1.69
N PHE A 787 20.26 3.40 0.68
CA PHE A 787 21.05 2.18 0.74
C PHE A 787 21.88 2.02 -0.55
N ASP A 788 23.19 1.79 -0.44
CA ASP A 788 24.04 1.34 -1.55
C ASP A 788 24.21 -0.18 -1.48
N LEU A 789 23.58 -0.89 -2.42
CA LEU A 789 23.51 -2.34 -2.47
C LEU A 789 24.81 -2.98 -2.95
N ASN A 790 25.81 -2.20 -3.38
CA ASN A 790 27.18 -2.70 -3.56
C ASN A 790 27.88 -2.97 -2.22
N THR A 791 27.44 -2.31 -1.14
CA THR A 791 28.02 -2.44 0.20
C THR A 791 27.07 -3.06 1.22
N ASP A 792 25.76 -2.81 1.08
CA ASP A 792 24.70 -3.31 1.96
C ASP A 792 23.57 -3.92 1.11
N PRO A 793 23.77 -5.13 0.54
CA PRO A 793 22.77 -5.79 -0.29
C PRO A 793 21.52 -6.22 0.49
N TYR A 794 21.56 -6.24 1.82
CA TYR A 794 20.43 -6.59 2.69
C TYR A 794 19.74 -5.38 3.33
N GLN A 795 20.18 -4.15 3.00
CA GLN A 795 19.58 -2.87 3.39
C GLN A 795 19.50 -2.67 4.92
N LEU A 796 20.48 -3.22 5.64
CA LEU A 796 20.60 -3.23 7.10
C LEU A 796 20.81 -1.86 7.72
N ILE A 797 21.48 -0.92 7.04
CA ILE A 797 21.87 0.39 7.62
C ILE A 797 21.46 1.54 6.69
N ASN A 798 20.57 2.42 7.15
CA ASN A 798 20.22 3.64 6.42
C ASN A 798 21.39 4.64 6.41
N ALA A 799 21.97 4.87 5.23
CA ALA A 799 23.16 5.69 5.03
C ALA A 799 22.86 7.14 4.59
N VAL A 800 21.62 7.66 4.76
CA VAL A 800 21.28 9.07 4.42
C VAL A 800 22.23 10.08 5.06
N SER A 801 22.68 9.83 6.30
CA SER A 801 23.59 10.71 7.05
C SER A 801 25.02 10.78 6.48
N THR A 802 25.39 9.90 5.56
CA THR A 802 26.71 9.91 4.89
C THR A 802 26.71 10.67 3.56
N LEU A 803 25.54 11.14 3.10
CA LEU A 803 25.38 11.82 1.82
C LEU A 803 25.57 13.34 1.96
N ASP A 804 26.23 13.93 0.96
CA ASP A 804 26.24 15.38 0.79
C ASP A 804 24.83 15.90 0.41
N ARG A 805 24.54 17.12 0.85
CA ARG A 805 23.30 17.85 0.56
C ARG A 805 23.10 18.06 -0.95
N GLN A 806 24.16 18.20 -1.75
CA GLN A 806 24.04 18.29 -3.20
C GLN A 806 23.54 16.97 -3.81
N ALA A 807 24.07 15.83 -3.37
CA ALA A 807 23.64 14.51 -3.82
C ALA A 807 22.19 14.20 -3.41
N LEU A 808 21.80 14.54 -2.17
CA LEU A 808 20.41 14.46 -1.70
C LEU A 808 19.46 15.34 -2.55
N ASN A 809 19.84 16.59 -2.81
CA ASN A 809 19.06 17.49 -3.67
C ASN A 809 18.91 16.94 -5.10
N HIS A 810 19.98 16.37 -5.67
CA HIS A 810 19.94 15.77 -7.00
C HIS A 810 18.97 14.59 -7.07
N MET A 811 19.04 13.66 -6.11
CA MET A 811 18.11 12.52 -6.04
C MET A 811 16.66 12.96 -5.79
N HIS A 812 16.44 13.96 -4.93
CA HIS A 812 15.11 14.56 -4.72
C HIS A 812 14.52 15.15 -6.00
N LEU A 813 15.34 15.86 -6.79
CA LEU A 813 14.92 16.43 -8.08
C LEU A 813 14.65 15.33 -9.12
N GLN A 814 15.50 14.30 -9.20
CA GLN A 814 15.29 13.16 -10.11
C GLN A 814 14.02 12.38 -9.76
N LEU A 815 13.81 12.09 -8.47
CA LEU A 815 12.60 11.45 -7.96
C LEU A 815 11.35 12.31 -8.21
N SER A 816 11.44 13.63 -8.02
CA SER A 816 10.34 14.57 -8.30
C SER A 816 9.97 14.64 -9.80
N LYS A 817 10.95 14.53 -10.72
CA LYS A 817 10.68 14.38 -12.16
C LYS A 817 9.86 13.11 -12.44
N LEU A 818 10.27 11.96 -11.86
CA LEU A 818 9.63 10.67 -12.10
C LEU A 818 8.22 10.57 -11.49
N ARG A 819 7.98 11.18 -10.32
CA ARG A 819 6.66 11.19 -9.62
C ARG A 819 5.54 11.93 -10.36
N GLY A 820 5.85 12.62 -11.46
CA GLY A 820 4.89 13.33 -12.30
C GLY A 820 5.02 13.03 -13.79
N CYS A 821 5.77 11.99 -14.17
CA CYS A 821 6.04 11.68 -15.57
C CYS A 821 4.80 11.10 -16.26
N ARG A 822 4.63 11.38 -17.56
CA ARG A 822 3.53 10.82 -18.36
C ARG A 822 3.97 10.40 -19.75
N GLY A 823 3.68 9.15 -20.10
CA GLY A 823 4.07 8.52 -21.34
C GLY A 823 5.56 8.22 -21.40
N HIS A 824 5.91 7.25 -22.25
CA HIS A 824 7.26 6.71 -22.41
C HIS A 824 8.36 7.80 -22.45
N LYS A 825 8.14 8.89 -23.21
CA LYS A 825 9.10 9.99 -23.41
C LYS A 825 9.44 10.78 -22.13
N GLN A 826 8.53 10.88 -21.17
CA GLN A 826 8.79 11.57 -19.90
C GLN A 826 9.30 10.62 -18.83
N CYS A 827 8.77 9.39 -18.78
CA CYS A 827 9.12 8.41 -17.75
C CYS A 827 10.46 7.69 -18.02
N ASN A 828 11.02 7.79 -19.22
CA ASN A 828 12.28 7.15 -19.62
C ASN A 828 13.24 8.17 -20.25
N GLN A 829 13.40 9.34 -19.63
CA GLN A 829 14.36 10.35 -20.09
C GLN A 829 15.76 9.75 -20.22
N GLU A 830 16.35 9.90 -21.39
CA GLU A 830 17.69 9.38 -21.68
C GLU A 830 18.73 10.23 -20.95
N THR A 831 19.32 9.67 -19.89
CA THR A 831 20.39 10.28 -19.07
C THR A 831 21.68 10.36 -19.89
N GLY A 832 21.72 11.34 -20.79
CA GLY A 832 22.79 11.55 -21.76
C GLY A 832 24.15 11.76 -21.09
N VAL A 833 25.21 11.60 -21.88
CA VAL A 833 26.62 11.56 -21.42
C VAL A 833 27.03 12.75 -20.54
N LYS A 834 26.32 13.89 -20.62
CA LYS A 834 26.54 15.09 -19.78
C LYS A 834 26.12 14.94 -18.31
N GLU A 835 25.13 14.11 -17.95
CA GLU A 835 24.82 13.85 -16.52
C GLU A 835 25.79 12.81 -15.92
N ARG A 836 26.41 11.96 -16.75
CA ARG A 836 27.43 10.97 -16.34
C ARG A 836 28.79 11.57 -15.93
N SER A 837 28.93 12.90 -15.85
CA SER A 837 30.11 13.56 -15.25
C SER A 837 29.93 13.76 -13.74
N TYR A 838 28.94 14.54 -13.32
CA TYR A 838 28.76 15.00 -11.93
C TYR A 838 28.61 13.86 -10.92
N VAL A 839 27.92 12.76 -11.27
CA VAL A 839 27.74 11.63 -10.34
C VAL A 839 29.03 10.80 -10.16
N LYS A 840 30.08 10.99 -10.96
CA LYS A 840 31.34 10.24 -10.82
C LYS A 840 32.25 10.74 -9.69
N GLU A 841 32.06 11.96 -9.24
CA GLU A 841 32.95 12.61 -8.26
C GLU A 841 32.61 12.23 -6.80
N TYR A 842 31.35 11.86 -6.55
CA TYR A 842 30.87 11.48 -5.22
C TYR A 842 31.21 10.03 -4.84
N ARG A 843 32.47 9.81 -4.45
CA ARG A 843 32.93 8.53 -3.89
C ARG A 843 33.50 8.71 -2.46
N PRO A 844 32.91 8.07 -1.43
CA PRO A 844 33.46 8.12 -0.07
C PRO A 844 34.92 7.64 -0.02
N LEU A 845 35.82 8.48 0.51
CA LEU A 845 37.27 8.29 0.52
C LEU A 845 37.75 7.30 1.62
N HIS A 846 37.10 6.15 1.75
CA HIS A 846 37.48 5.10 2.72
C HIS A 846 37.75 3.76 2.03
N ARG A 847 38.91 3.69 1.37
CA ARG A 847 39.48 2.42 0.87
C ARG A 847 40.91 2.24 1.37
N ARG A 848 41.07 1.78 2.63
CA ARG A 848 42.38 1.29 3.12
C ARG A 848 42.89 0.22 2.15
N LYS A 849 44.11 0.40 1.64
CA LYS A 849 44.71 -0.47 0.62
C LYS A 849 44.95 -1.87 1.21
N ARG A 850 44.20 -2.89 0.76
CA ARG A 850 44.64 -4.29 0.94
C ARG A 850 45.87 -4.54 0.03
N PRO A 851 46.91 -5.25 0.51
CA PRO A 851 48.09 -5.55 -0.29
C PRO A 851 47.78 -6.48 -1.46
N LYS A 852 48.60 -6.42 -2.52
CA LYS A 852 48.44 -7.24 -3.74
C LYS A 852 48.93 -8.67 -3.50
N LEU A 853 48.02 -9.60 -3.20
CA LEU A 853 48.31 -11.03 -3.33
C LEU A 853 48.46 -11.38 -4.82
N LYS A 854 49.55 -12.07 -5.18
CA LYS A 854 49.78 -12.58 -6.54
C LYS A 854 48.81 -13.72 -6.83
N LYS A 855 48.28 -13.81 -8.06
CA LYS A 855 47.65 -15.05 -8.55
C LYS A 855 48.71 -16.14 -8.62
N GLN A 856 48.42 -17.32 -8.07
CA GLN A 856 49.07 -18.56 -8.51
C GLN A 856 48.22 -19.24 -9.60
N THR A 857 48.86 -20.12 -10.36
CA THR A 857 48.30 -20.78 -11.55
C THR A 857 47.62 -22.11 -11.21
N SER A 858 46.75 -22.56 -12.11
CA SER A 858 45.95 -23.79 -11.99
C SER A 858 46.78 -25.07 -11.95
N LYS A 859 46.47 -25.99 -11.03
CA LYS A 859 46.74 -27.44 -11.16
C LYS A 859 45.74 -28.27 -10.33
N SER A 860 45.20 -29.32 -10.97
CA SER A 860 44.56 -30.55 -10.47
C SER A 860 43.51 -30.52 -9.33
N MET A 861 42.57 -31.47 -9.41
CA MET A 861 41.71 -31.85 -8.28
C MET A 861 42.47 -32.69 -7.24
N GLY A 862 41.97 -32.67 -6.01
CA GLY A 862 42.25 -33.63 -4.92
C GLY A 862 41.11 -33.54 -3.89
N GLN A 863 40.72 -34.66 -3.29
CA GLN A 863 39.71 -34.68 -2.23
C GLN A 863 40.31 -34.18 -0.90
N ILE A 864 39.46 -33.64 -0.02
CA ILE A 864 39.33 -33.99 1.41
C ILE A 864 38.07 -33.31 1.96
N TRP A 865 37.26 -34.08 2.69
CA TRP A 865 36.21 -33.61 3.59
C TRP A 865 36.59 -34.11 4.98
N GLU A 866 36.83 -33.23 5.96
CA GLU A 866 36.83 -33.59 7.38
C GLU A 866 36.90 -32.36 8.30
N GLY A 867 36.17 -32.39 9.42
CA GLY A 867 36.17 -31.34 10.47
C GLY A 867 35.52 -30.00 10.04
N TRP A 868 34.75 -29.30 10.86
CA TRP A 868 34.95 -29.03 12.29
C TRP A 868 33.63 -28.69 12.99
N VAL A 869 33.58 -28.94 14.31
CA VAL A 869 32.50 -28.51 15.21
C VAL A 869 33.04 -27.38 16.10
N GLY A 870 32.24 -26.35 16.34
CA GLY A 870 32.59 -25.16 17.13
C GLY A 870 31.54 -24.07 16.98
#